data_AF-A0A2H6H9J9-F1
#
_entry.id   AF-A0A2H6H9J9-F1
#
_cell.length_a   1.000
_cell.length_b   1.000
_cell.length_c   1.000
_cell.angle_alpha   90.00
_cell.angle_beta   90.00
_cell.angle_gamma   90.00
#
_symmetry.space_group_name_H-M   'P 1'
#
loop_
_entity.id
_entity.type
_entity.pdbx_description
1 polymer ?
#
loop_
_entity_poly.entity_id
_entity_poly.type
_entity_poly.pdbx_seq_one_letter_code
_entity_poly.pdbx_strand_id
1 'polypeptide(L)'
;MRRPVLVVVVALLGALLPLGSAQADPGILRVEGGGWGHGVGMSQYGAYGQALEGATAEQILTHYYTGTQLAALETLPLSNSILSTVADPLWVGLEQNRSSITFKAISGPLDLCQANDGEGPCPRSQHPQPGETWTFARTDGGCRFYRDGVATGAQTGTCRASISWADGTRIWLDGKEYAYGTIKIRTAGVTGGNFHVSLAINLESYLRGIAEMPASWPLEALKAQAIAARTYAVYRFLGREIPSLRTDVDAGLSSSRKTSCWCQIKDTAADQVYLGFAAEEGPNKANWVAAVEATAGTVVSYQGADWASFTQDQVIGAFYFSSSAGDTETNVDGFGSSIVYPYLRSVDDRWSADPALNPNAVWQKDVDTAAIAAALGWDSVEKAALVNPAPSAKVQFTGSSGGAVISATKGSAWLRANLALPSPHVTGLVGDPVGPITNPPVEVEPSVNPFTDLDGNPYIEDVLTIWQAGITQGCAEDRYCPTDPVPRWQMALFLTRLHVAGGFDLMNGADQGFTDIGDLDFAYRLAINQLKQIGVTKGTSETTYTPDINVPRWQMALFIVRLLQADGIALPDGSDQGFDDIGGLSAEAQLAINQLKQLGVISLSGRYEPNVDMGRDLMAEFMARSLAAIRARQGF
;
A
#
# COMPACT_ATOMS: atom_id res chain seq x y z
N MET A 1 -55.72 -37.29 -30.96
CA MET A 1 -56.22 -36.27 -31.91
C MET A 1 -55.53 -34.95 -31.59
N ARG A 2 -54.60 -34.54 -32.46
CA ARG A 2 -53.86 -33.28 -32.36
C ARG A 2 -54.76 -32.17 -32.93
N ARG A 3 -55.02 -31.11 -32.17
CA ARG A 3 -55.66 -29.89 -32.67
C ARG A 3 -54.56 -28.90 -33.10
N PRO A 4 -54.70 -28.21 -34.25
CA PRO A 4 -53.66 -27.34 -34.77
C PRO A 4 -53.70 -25.99 -34.03
N VAL A 5 -52.54 -25.51 -33.61
CA VAL A 5 -52.36 -24.11 -33.20
C VAL A 5 -51.85 -23.35 -34.42
N LEU A 6 -52.62 -22.35 -34.82
CA LEU A 6 -52.36 -21.46 -35.93
C LEU A 6 -51.15 -20.56 -35.57
N VAL A 7 -50.04 -20.70 -36.29
CA VAL A 7 -48.90 -19.79 -36.18
C VAL A 7 -49.19 -18.57 -37.05
N VAL A 8 -49.42 -17.42 -36.42
CA VAL A 8 -49.44 -16.12 -37.11
C VAL A 8 -47.99 -15.69 -37.29
N VAL A 9 -47.47 -15.79 -38.50
CA VAL A 9 -46.20 -15.19 -38.89
C VAL A 9 -46.45 -13.70 -39.12
N VAL A 10 -46.10 -12.86 -38.14
CA VAL A 10 -45.96 -11.43 -38.35
C VAL A 10 -44.57 -11.20 -38.95
N ALA A 11 -44.53 -10.97 -40.27
CA ALA A 11 -43.35 -10.45 -40.93
C ALA A 11 -43.15 -8.99 -40.52
N LEU A 12 -42.38 -8.76 -39.45
CA LEU A 12 -41.82 -7.43 -39.17
C LEU A 12 -40.69 -7.20 -40.17
N LEU A 13 -40.98 -6.38 -41.20
CA LEU A 13 -39.93 -5.66 -41.93
C LEU A 13 -39.23 -4.74 -40.93
N GLY A 14 -38.15 -5.24 -40.32
CA GLY A 14 -37.20 -4.40 -39.59
C GLY A 14 -36.51 -3.49 -40.59
N ALA A 15 -36.91 -2.21 -40.60
CA ALA A 15 -36.06 -1.18 -41.16
C ALA A 15 -34.72 -1.25 -40.39
N LEU A 16 -33.67 -1.68 -41.08
CA LEU A 16 -32.29 -1.48 -40.65
C LEU A 16 -32.04 0.02 -40.61
N LEU A 17 -32.42 0.65 -39.50
CA LEU A 17 -31.84 1.91 -39.10
C LEU A 17 -30.36 1.63 -38.83
N PRO A 18 -29.42 2.39 -39.41
CA PRO A 18 -28.04 2.29 -38.99
C PRO A 18 -28.02 2.54 -37.48
N LEU A 19 -27.30 1.70 -36.72
CA LEU A 19 -26.94 2.00 -35.35
C LEU A 19 -26.23 3.35 -35.40
N GLY A 20 -26.91 4.41 -34.99
CA GLY A 20 -26.31 5.72 -34.83
C GLY A 20 -25.16 5.54 -33.85
N SER A 21 -23.95 5.89 -34.27
CA SER A 21 -22.83 6.11 -33.37
C SER A 21 -23.30 7.03 -32.25
N ALA A 22 -23.36 6.52 -31.02
CA ALA A 22 -23.67 7.34 -29.86
C ALA A 22 -22.68 8.50 -29.83
N GLN A 23 -23.19 9.70 -30.09
CA GLN A 23 -22.39 10.92 -30.02
C GLN A 23 -21.99 11.13 -28.56
N ALA A 24 -20.69 11.36 -28.32
CA ALA A 24 -20.16 11.65 -27.00
C ALA A 24 -20.90 12.84 -26.37
N ASP A 25 -21.26 12.73 -25.10
CA ASP A 25 -21.75 13.86 -24.32
C ASP A 25 -20.53 14.72 -23.95
N PRO A 26 -20.43 16.00 -24.38
CA PRO A 26 -19.23 16.84 -24.22
C PRO A 26 -18.79 17.13 -22.77
N GLY A 27 -19.42 16.52 -21.76
CA GLY A 27 -19.00 16.54 -20.35
C GLY A 27 -18.67 15.17 -19.74
N ILE A 28 -18.68 14.07 -20.51
CA ILE A 28 -18.48 12.72 -19.97
C ILE A 28 -17.33 12.02 -20.69
N LEU A 29 -16.34 11.55 -19.90
CA LEU A 29 -15.36 10.57 -20.33
C LEU A 29 -15.83 9.17 -19.93
N ARG A 30 -16.01 8.26 -20.90
CA ARG A 30 -16.24 6.85 -20.60
C ARG A 30 -14.91 6.13 -20.53
N VAL A 31 -14.62 5.56 -19.37
CA VAL A 31 -13.44 4.71 -19.13
C VAL A 31 -13.86 3.26 -19.27
N GLU A 32 -13.09 2.48 -20.03
CA GLU A 32 -13.28 1.04 -20.21
C GLU A 32 -12.15 0.27 -19.54
N GLY A 33 -12.50 -0.84 -18.92
CA GLY A 33 -11.54 -1.69 -18.25
C GLY A 33 -12.17 -2.99 -17.79
N GLY A 34 -11.50 -3.65 -16.87
CA GLY A 34 -11.97 -4.87 -16.23
C GLY A 34 -11.44 -4.96 -14.82
N GLY A 35 -11.82 -5.97 -14.06
CA GLY A 35 -11.28 -6.19 -12.73
C GLY A 35 -12.11 -5.58 -11.61
N TRP A 36 -11.78 -5.96 -10.39
CA TRP A 36 -12.35 -5.42 -9.16
C TRP A 36 -11.34 -5.51 -8.02
N GLY A 37 -11.04 -4.39 -7.38
CA GLY A 37 -10.06 -4.30 -6.31
C GLY A 37 -8.76 -3.62 -6.77
N HIS A 38 -7.66 -3.89 -6.07
CA HIS A 38 -6.43 -3.11 -6.22
C HIS A 38 -5.42 -3.67 -7.23
N GLY A 39 -5.65 -4.84 -7.84
CA GLY A 39 -4.77 -5.38 -8.88
C GLY A 39 -3.50 -6.10 -8.38
N VAL A 40 -3.04 -5.82 -7.17
CA VAL A 40 -1.75 -6.32 -6.64
C VAL A 40 -1.86 -7.68 -5.94
N GLY A 41 -1.02 -8.65 -6.31
CA GLY A 41 -0.94 -9.97 -5.65
C GLY A 41 -1.93 -10.99 -6.22
N MET A 42 -2.53 -11.83 -5.38
CA MET A 42 -3.38 -12.93 -5.85
C MET A 42 -4.78 -12.46 -6.28
N SER A 43 -5.16 -12.72 -7.53
CA SER A 43 -6.55 -12.55 -7.99
C SER A 43 -7.40 -13.75 -7.58
N GLN A 44 -8.55 -13.50 -6.95
CA GLN A 44 -9.48 -14.55 -6.53
C GLN A 44 -10.10 -15.27 -7.74
N TYR A 45 -10.61 -14.53 -8.73
CA TYR A 45 -11.15 -15.13 -9.96
C TYR A 45 -10.07 -15.82 -10.80
N GLY A 46 -8.86 -15.29 -10.77
CA GLY A 46 -7.72 -15.94 -11.39
C GLY A 46 -7.37 -17.29 -10.74
N ALA A 47 -7.27 -17.31 -9.41
CA ALA A 47 -7.09 -18.54 -8.61
C ALA A 47 -8.23 -19.56 -8.83
N TYR A 48 -9.46 -19.08 -8.99
CA TYR A 48 -10.61 -19.92 -9.35
C TYR A 48 -10.42 -20.62 -10.69
N GLY A 49 -10.07 -19.89 -11.75
CA GLY A 49 -9.86 -20.49 -13.07
C GLY A 49 -8.63 -21.41 -13.12
N GLN A 50 -7.52 -21.05 -12.46
CA GLN A 50 -6.37 -21.96 -12.31
C GLN A 50 -6.76 -23.28 -11.61
N ALA A 51 -7.55 -23.20 -10.54
CA ALA A 51 -8.00 -24.40 -9.84
C ALA A 51 -8.96 -25.26 -10.69
N LEU A 52 -9.78 -24.64 -11.56
CA LEU A 52 -10.61 -25.38 -12.53
C LEU A 52 -9.76 -26.12 -13.58
N GLU A 53 -8.56 -25.61 -13.89
CA GLU A 53 -7.58 -26.29 -14.75
C GLU A 53 -6.70 -27.29 -13.98
N GLY A 54 -6.93 -27.46 -12.68
CA GLY A 54 -6.25 -28.46 -11.84
C GLY A 54 -4.97 -27.98 -11.18
N ALA A 55 -4.70 -26.67 -11.15
CA ALA A 55 -3.57 -26.12 -10.41
C ALA A 55 -3.73 -26.35 -8.89
N THR A 56 -2.62 -26.66 -8.22
CA THR A 56 -2.57 -26.76 -6.77
C THR A 56 -2.50 -25.38 -6.12
N ALA A 57 -2.83 -25.28 -4.82
CA ALA A 57 -2.68 -24.03 -4.08
C ALA A 57 -1.27 -23.44 -4.13
N GLU A 58 -0.23 -24.29 -4.12
CA GLU A 58 1.16 -23.86 -4.25
C GLU A 58 1.46 -23.26 -5.63
N GLN A 59 0.99 -23.89 -6.70
CA GLN A 59 1.16 -23.37 -8.07
C GLN A 59 0.46 -22.02 -8.23
N ILE A 60 -0.77 -21.90 -7.71
CA ILE A 60 -1.52 -20.64 -7.72
C ILE A 60 -0.74 -19.55 -6.98
N LEU A 61 -0.27 -19.81 -5.76
CA LEU A 61 0.39 -18.80 -4.94
C LEU A 61 1.75 -18.38 -5.49
N THR A 62 2.56 -19.33 -5.95
CA THR A 62 3.89 -19.04 -6.51
C THR A 62 3.83 -18.36 -7.88
N HIS A 63 2.71 -18.50 -8.60
CA HIS A 63 2.40 -17.69 -9.78
C HIS A 63 2.18 -16.22 -9.43
N TYR A 64 1.30 -15.92 -8.47
CA TYR A 64 0.99 -14.53 -8.09
C TYR A 64 2.03 -13.86 -7.20
N TYR A 65 2.80 -14.64 -6.44
CA TYR A 65 3.87 -14.15 -5.57
C TYR A 65 5.21 -14.65 -6.11
N THR A 66 5.76 -13.94 -7.09
CA THR A 66 6.93 -14.41 -7.86
C THR A 66 8.16 -14.60 -6.97
N GLY A 67 8.89 -15.71 -7.17
CA GLY A 67 10.13 -15.99 -6.43
C GLY A 67 9.92 -16.31 -4.95
N THR A 68 8.69 -16.66 -4.56
CA THR A 68 8.35 -17.12 -3.21
C THR A 68 8.18 -18.64 -3.16
N GLN A 69 8.07 -19.18 -1.96
CA GLN A 69 7.77 -20.59 -1.70
C GLN A 69 6.82 -20.72 -0.52
N LEU A 70 6.16 -21.88 -0.39
CA LEU A 70 5.42 -22.19 0.82
C LEU A 70 6.38 -22.63 1.93
N ALA A 71 6.08 -22.22 3.16
CA ALA A 71 6.82 -22.61 4.35
C ALA A 71 5.86 -22.93 5.50
N ALA A 72 6.26 -23.85 6.36
CA ALA A 72 5.60 -24.07 7.64
C ALA A 72 6.04 -22.96 8.61
N LEU A 73 5.08 -22.23 9.18
CA LEU A 73 5.32 -21.10 10.07
C LEU A 73 6.22 -21.46 11.25
N GLU A 74 6.07 -22.67 11.80
CA GLU A 74 6.89 -23.16 12.92
C GLU A 74 8.36 -23.40 12.57
N THR A 75 8.69 -23.49 11.28
CA THR A 75 10.06 -23.71 10.79
C THR A 75 10.78 -22.41 10.43
N LEU A 76 10.06 -21.30 10.34
CA LEU A 76 10.64 -19.99 10.01
C LEU A 76 11.38 -19.41 11.23
N PRO A 77 12.49 -18.69 11.02
CA PRO A 77 13.25 -18.05 12.09
C PRO A 77 12.58 -16.76 12.57
N LEU A 78 11.37 -16.88 13.14
CA LEU A 78 10.61 -15.74 13.62
C LEU A 78 11.36 -15.02 14.76
N SER A 79 11.38 -13.69 14.72
CA SER A 79 11.96 -12.82 15.73
C SER A 79 11.33 -13.00 17.11
N ASN A 80 10.10 -13.53 17.16
CA ASN A 80 9.41 -13.95 18.37
C ASN A 80 8.48 -15.15 18.09
N SER A 81 8.32 -16.02 19.09
CA SER A 81 7.47 -17.21 19.02
C SER A 81 6.05 -16.98 19.60
N ILE A 82 5.62 -15.72 19.70
CA ILE A 82 4.36 -15.38 20.40
C ILE A 82 3.15 -16.04 19.73
N LEU A 83 3.15 -16.12 18.39
CA LEU A 83 2.08 -16.77 17.62
C LEU A 83 1.85 -18.24 17.98
N SER A 84 2.87 -18.94 18.48
CA SER A 84 2.78 -20.37 18.84
C SER A 84 2.82 -20.63 20.36
N THR A 85 3.16 -19.63 21.17
CA THR A 85 3.33 -19.78 22.63
C THR A 85 2.21 -19.14 23.44
N VAL A 86 1.44 -18.23 22.84
CA VAL A 86 0.26 -17.60 23.45
C VAL A 86 -0.99 -18.19 22.81
N ALA A 87 -1.99 -18.55 23.62
CA ALA A 87 -3.21 -19.20 23.13
C ALA A 87 -3.99 -18.33 22.12
N ASP A 88 -4.21 -17.06 22.47
CA ASP A 88 -4.94 -16.06 21.67
C ASP A 88 -4.03 -14.86 21.32
N PRO A 89 -3.04 -15.07 20.43
CA PRO A 89 -2.00 -14.08 20.22
C PRO A 89 -2.50 -12.87 19.41
N LEU A 90 -3.43 -13.10 18.47
CA LEU A 90 -3.91 -12.13 17.50
C LEU A 90 -5.11 -11.36 18.06
N TRP A 91 -5.05 -10.03 18.06
CA TRP A 91 -6.19 -9.19 18.43
C TRP A 91 -6.78 -8.53 17.18
N VAL A 92 -8.04 -8.85 16.92
CA VAL A 92 -8.83 -8.36 15.80
C VAL A 92 -9.72 -7.22 16.28
N GLY A 93 -9.61 -6.02 15.70
CA GLY A 93 -10.45 -4.88 16.07
C GLY A 93 -11.86 -5.04 15.51
N LEU A 94 -12.87 -5.06 16.38
CA LEU A 94 -14.28 -5.25 16.02
C LEU A 94 -15.03 -3.91 16.00
N GLU A 95 -15.09 -3.22 17.14
CA GLU A 95 -15.85 -1.97 17.31
C GLU A 95 -14.97 -0.89 17.93
N GLN A 96 -14.98 0.32 17.37
CA GLN A 96 -14.02 1.37 17.74
C GLN A 96 -14.72 2.60 18.30
N ASN A 97 -14.13 3.23 19.31
CA ASN A 97 -14.59 4.47 19.94
C ASN A 97 -16.07 4.43 20.39
N ARG A 98 -16.44 3.37 21.11
CA ARG A 98 -17.80 3.15 21.60
C ARG A 98 -17.94 3.61 23.05
N SER A 99 -19.14 4.09 23.40
CA SER A 99 -19.55 4.34 24.79
C SER A 99 -20.35 3.17 25.38
N SER A 100 -20.88 2.29 24.53
CA SER A 100 -21.56 1.06 24.92
C SER A 100 -21.45 -0.01 23.84
N ILE A 101 -21.51 -1.27 24.26
CA ILE A 101 -21.71 -2.44 23.39
C ILE A 101 -22.77 -3.35 23.96
N THR A 102 -23.52 -4.00 23.07
CA THR A 102 -24.53 -5.01 23.44
C THR A 102 -24.11 -6.37 22.91
N PHE A 103 -24.26 -7.39 23.74
CA PHE A 103 -23.92 -8.76 23.41
C PHE A 103 -24.93 -9.74 24.01
N LYS A 104 -24.97 -10.96 23.46
CA LYS A 104 -25.85 -12.05 23.91
C LYS A 104 -25.09 -13.36 23.94
N ALA A 105 -25.31 -14.18 24.96
CA ALA A 105 -24.95 -15.58 24.89
C ALA A 105 -25.95 -16.28 23.95
N ILE A 106 -25.46 -16.93 22.90
CA ILE A 106 -26.29 -17.68 21.95
C ILE A 106 -26.37 -19.15 22.39
N SER A 107 -25.26 -19.73 22.80
CA SER A 107 -25.16 -21.07 23.41
C SER A 107 -24.11 -21.02 24.50
N GLY A 108 -24.24 -21.85 25.55
CA GLY A 108 -23.30 -21.90 26.68
C GLY A 108 -23.29 -20.65 27.59
N PRO A 109 -22.69 -20.74 28.79
CA PRO A 109 -22.48 -19.58 29.65
C PRO A 109 -21.31 -18.72 29.16
N LEU A 110 -21.39 -17.40 29.35
CA LEU A 110 -20.24 -16.48 29.22
C LEU A 110 -19.61 -16.20 30.58
N ASP A 111 -18.36 -15.74 30.59
CA ASP A 111 -17.67 -15.25 31.76
C ASP A 111 -17.33 -13.76 31.59
N LEU A 112 -17.81 -12.92 32.52
CA LEU A 112 -17.60 -11.47 32.50
C LEU A 112 -16.52 -11.07 33.50
N CYS A 113 -15.45 -10.42 33.01
CA CYS A 113 -14.36 -9.93 33.85
C CYS A 113 -14.21 -8.41 33.78
N GLN A 114 -14.15 -7.76 34.95
CA GLN A 114 -13.90 -6.33 35.12
C GLN A 114 -12.74 -6.03 36.08
N ALA A 115 -12.20 -7.04 36.77
CA ALA A 115 -11.06 -6.91 37.66
C ALA A 115 -9.74 -6.94 36.87
N ASN A 116 -8.65 -6.42 37.44
CA ASN A 116 -7.28 -6.38 36.87
C ASN A 116 -7.23 -6.18 35.34
N ASP A 117 -7.82 -5.09 34.84
CA ASP A 117 -7.85 -4.77 33.41
C ASP A 117 -8.57 -5.80 32.50
N GLY A 118 -9.53 -6.52 33.08
CA GLY A 118 -10.23 -7.62 32.42
C GLY A 118 -9.55 -8.98 32.62
N GLU A 119 -8.62 -9.11 33.59
CA GLU A 119 -7.92 -10.34 33.95
C GLU A 119 -8.11 -10.71 35.45
N GLY A 120 -7.87 -11.98 35.80
CA GLY A 120 -7.93 -12.49 37.18
C GLY A 120 -9.26 -13.14 37.57
N PRO A 121 -9.50 -13.43 38.87
CA PRO A 121 -10.67 -14.18 39.30
C PRO A 121 -11.95 -13.39 39.01
N CYS A 122 -12.62 -13.78 37.92
CA CYS A 122 -13.95 -13.31 37.55
C CYS A 122 -14.87 -13.59 38.74
N PRO A 123 -15.42 -12.57 39.43
CA PRO A 123 -16.32 -12.82 40.54
C PRO A 123 -17.49 -13.65 39.99
N ARG A 124 -17.57 -14.91 40.44
CA ARG A 124 -18.42 -16.02 39.96
C ARG A 124 -19.95 -15.77 40.02
N SER A 125 -20.42 -14.54 39.98
CA SER A 125 -21.83 -14.22 40.20
C SER A 125 -22.61 -13.91 38.93
N GLN A 126 -21.96 -13.77 37.76
CA GLN A 126 -22.65 -13.41 36.51
C GLN A 126 -22.12 -14.19 35.32
N HIS A 127 -22.80 -15.29 35.03
CA HIS A 127 -22.63 -16.07 33.81
C HIS A 127 -23.83 -15.80 32.91
N PRO A 128 -23.74 -14.88 31.93
CA PRO A 128 -24.78 -14.69 30.93
C PRO A 128 -25.24 -16.03 30.38
N GLN A 129 -26.55 -16.30 30.46
CA GLN A 129 -27.14 -17.54 29.96
C GLN A 129 -27.66 -17.35 28.52
N PRO A 130 -27.80 -18.44 27.74
CA PRO A 130 -28.35 -18.37 26.39
C PRO A 130 -29.67 -17.59 26.32
N GLY A 131 -29.73 -16.62 25.40
CA GLY A 131 -30.90 -15.77 25.17
C GLY A 131 -30.92 -14.46 25.97
N GLU A 132 -30.07 -14.29 26.98
CA GLU A 132 -29.98 -13.05 27.74
C GLU A 132 -29.30 -11.93 26.94
N THR A 133 -29.81 -10.69 27.09
CA THR A 133 -29.18 -9.51 26.49
C THR A 133 -28.41 -8.73 27.52
N TRP A 134 -27.13 -8.49 27.22
CA TRP A 134 -26.22 -7.81 28.11
C TRP A 134 -25.61 -6.59 27.42
N THR A 135 -25.33 -5.55 28.20
CA THR A 135 -24.68 -4.34 27.71
C THR A 135 -23.51 -4.00 28.61
N PHE A 136 -22.35 -3.68 28.04
CA PHE A 136 -21.27 -2.98 28.75
C PHE A 136 -21.31 -1.52 28.34
N ALA A 137 -21.50 -0.60 29.29
CA ALA A 137 -21.67 0.81 28.98
C ALA A 137 -20.91 1.71 29.96
N ARG A 138 -20.50 2.87 29.43
CA ARG A 138 -19.97 3.99 30.20
C ARG A 138 -21.07 4.65 31.02
N THR A 139 -20.72 5.06 32.23
CA THR A 139 -21.59 5.71 33.21
C THR A 139 -20.89 6.93 33.80
N ASP A 140 -21.64 7.73 34.57
CA ASP A 140 -21.06 8.79 35.40
C ASP A 140 -20.12 8.15 36.44
N GLY A 141 -18.81 8.26 36.20
CA GLY A 141 -17.75 7.73 37.08
C GLY A 141 -17.18 6.35 36.69
N GLY A 142 -17.41 5.81 35.49
CA GLY A 142 -16.76 4.57 35.04
C GLY A 142 -17.52 3.81 33.95
N CYS A 143 -17.44 2.47 33.99
CA CYS A 143 -18.25 1.58 33.17
C CYS A 143 -18.83 0.44 34.01
N ARG A 144 -19.93 -0.14 33.51
CA ARG A 144 -20.66 -1.23 34.17
C ARG A 144 -21.32 -2.16 33.15
N PHE A 145 -21.54 -3.41 33.55
CA PHE A 145 -22.46 -4.32 32.86
C PHE A 145 -23.93 -4.06 33.23
N TYR A 146 -24.81 -4.39 32.29
CA TYR A 146 -26.25 -4.34 32.44
C TYR A 146 -26.83 -5.64 31.89
N ARG A 147 -27.79 -6.22 32.60
CA ARG A 147 -28.58 -7.36 32.14
C ARG A 147 -29.99 -6.86 31.88
N ASP A 148 -30.45 -6.94 30.64
CA ASP A 148 -31.77 -6.47 30.21
C ASP A 148 -32.08 -5.03 30.70
N GLY A 149 -31.07 -4.15 30.64
CA GLY A 149 -31.16 -2.75 31.08
C GLY A 149 -30.98 -2.51 32.58
N VAL A 150 -30.88 -3.56 33.41
CA VAL A 150 -30.66 -3.45 34.85
C VAL A 150 -29.17 -3.51 35.15
N ALA A 151 -28.65 -2.52 35.88
CA ALA A 151 -27.24 -2.43 36.25
C ALA A 151 -26.79 -3.64 37.08
N THR A 152 -25.64 -4.23 36.73
CA THR A 152 -25.10 -5.41 37.39
C THR A 152 -23.61 -5.28 37.73
N GLY A 153 -23.16 -5.97 38.79
CA GLY A 153 -21.75 -5.95 39.19
C GLY A 153 -21.22 -4.60 39.70
N ALA A 154 -19.90 -4.54 39.90
CA ALA A 154 -19.21 -3.34 40.35
C ALA A 154 -18.95 -2.36 39.19
N GLN A 155 -19.01 -1.06 39.47
CA GLN A 155 -18.60 -0.04 38.51
C GLN A 155 -17.08 0.13 38.56
N THR A 156 -16.44 0.16 37.40
CA THR A 156 -14.98 0.29 37.27
C THR A 156 -14.60 1.60 36.59
N GLY A 157 -13.70 2.38 37.17
CA GLY A 157 -13.30 3.68 36.63
C GLY A 157 -12.47 3.61 35.34
N THR A 158 -11.81 2.48 35.05
CA THR A 158 -10.91 2.34 33.89
C THR A 158 -11.60 1.87 32.63
N CYS A 159 -12.89 1.48 32.70
CA CYS A 159 -13.68 1.00 31.56
C CYS A 159 -13.05 -0.16 30.76
N ARG A 160 -12.29 -1.01 31.45
CA ARG A 160 -11.68 -2.23 30.88
C ARG A 160 -12.45 -3.46 31.32
N ALA A 161 -12.62 -4.40 30.40
CA ALA A 161 -13.29 -5.66 30.68
C ALA A 161 -12.88 -6.74 29.66
N SER A 162 -13.19 -7.99 30.00
CA SER A 162 -13.10 -9.13 29.08
C SER A 162 -14.38 -9.95 29.15
N ILE A 163 -14.75 -10.55 28.02
CA ILE A 163 -15.84 -11.53 27.93
C ILE A 163 -15.25 -12.79 27.30
N SER A 164 -15.15 -13.87 28.08
CA SER A 164 -14.61 -15.15 27.63
C SER A 164 -15.70 -16.22 27.66
N TRP A 165 -15.45 -17.32 26.97
CA TRP A 165 -16.32 -18.48 26.97
C TRP A 165 -15.56 -19.76 26.69
N ALA A 166 -16.16 -20.90 27.04
CA ALA A 166 -15.63 -22.22 26.70
C ALA A 166 -15.95 -22.59 25.25
N ASP A 167 -15.11 -23.44 24.66
CA ASP A 167 -15.33 -24.00 23.31
C ASP A 167 -16.74 -24.58 23.15
N GLY A 168 -17.36 -24.32 21.99
CA GLY A 168 -18.75 -24.69 21.70
C GLY A 168 -19.81 -23.69 22.19
N THR A 169 -19.40 -22.66 22.93
CA THR A 169 -20.24 -21.49 23.26
C THR A 169 -20.19 -20.49 22.10
N ARG A 170 -21.32 -19.82 21.83
CA ARG A 170 -21.40 -18.74 20.85
C ARG A 170 -21.83 -17.44 21.52
N ILE A 171 -21.19 -16.35 21.14
CA ILE A 171 -21.59 -14.99 21.53
C ILE A 171 -22.03 -14.21 20.30
N TRP A 172 -23.14 -13.50 20.41
CA TRP A 172 -23.52 -12.46 19.46
C TRP A 172 -23.08 -11.10 19.98
N LEU A 173 -22.40 -10.30 19.14
CA LEU A 173 -21.98 -8.93 19.46
C LEU A 173 -22.12 -8.07 18.21
N ASP A 174 -22.88 -6.98 18.35
CA ASP A 174 -23.16 -5.95 17.33
C ASP A 174 -23.41 -6.50 15.91
N GLY A 175 -24.23 -7.55 15.81
CA GLY A 175 -24.68 -8.11 14.52
C GLY A 175 -23.91 -9.34 14.04
N LYS A 176 -22.81 -9.74 14.69
CA LYS A 176 -22.01 -10.93 14.32
C LYS A 176 -21.95 -11.95 15.45
N GLU A 177 -21.80 -13.22 15.09
CA GLU A 177 -21.57 -14.33 16.03
C GLU A 177 -20.10 -14.74 16.06
N TYR A 178 -19.59 -15.06 17.24
CA TYR A 178 -18.22 -15.52 17.45
C TYR A 178 -18.24 -16.82 18.26
N ALA A 179 -17.47 -17.81 17.80
CA ALA A 179 -17.35 -19.12 18.44
C ALA A 179 -16.05 -19.30 19.23
N TYR A 180 -15.03 -18.48 18.96
CA TYR A 180 -13.69 -18.65 19.53
C TYR A 180 -13.14 -17.33 20.07
N GLY A 181 -12.22 -17.45 21.03
CA GLY A 181 -11.45 -16.36 21.57
C GLY A 181 -12.11 -15.64 22.75
N THR A 182 -11.63 -14.43 23.02
CA THR A 182 -12.09 -13.59 24.13
C THR A 182 -12.30 -12.17 23.64
N ILE A 183 -13.46 -11.57 23.94
CA ILE A 183 -13.67 -10.14 23.69
C ILE A 183 -12.89 -9.34 24.73
N LYS A 184 -12.06 -8.40 24.27
CA LYS A 184 -11.27 -7.46 25.06
C LYS A 184 -11.80 -6.05 24.86
N ILE A 185 -12.13 -5.38 25.95
CA ILE A 185 -12.60 -3.98 25.96
C ILE A 185 -11.50 -3.11 26.56
N ARG A 186 -11.04 -2.10 25.83
CA ARG A 186 -9.83 -1.33 26.15
C ARG A 186 -9.99 0.17 25.91
N THR A 187 -9.36 0.97 26.75
CA THR A 187 -9.67 2.41 26.88
C THR A 187 -8.49 3.35 26.64
N ALA A 188 -7.24 2.84 26.59
CA ALA A 188 -6.11 3.74 26.36
C ALA A 188 -6.16 4.31 24.93
N GLY A 189 -5.88 5.61 24.79
CA GLY A 189 -5.84 6.28 23.49
C GLY A 189 -7.21 6.67 22.92
N VAL A 190 -8.30 6.55 23.68
CA VAL A 190 -9.65 6.92 23.21
C VAL A 190 -10.08 8.23 23.86
N THR A 191 -10.56 9.18 23.05
CA THR A 191 -11.05 10.48 23.54
C THR A 191 -12.36 10.33 24.30
N GLY A 192 -12.62 11.22 25.26
CA GLY A 192 -13.88 11.24 26.03
C GLY A 192 -14.10 10.05 26.98
N GLY A 193 -13.13 9.15 27.10
CA GLY A 193 -13.22 7.93 27.91
C GLY A 193 -14.10 6.83 27.31
N ASN A 194 -14.35 6.89 26.01
CA ASN A 194 -14.88 5.77 25.23
C ASN A 194 -13.88 4.59 25.22
N PHE A 195 -14.27 3.48 24.61
CA PHE A 195 -13.45 2.28 24.51
C PHE A 195 -13.48 1.66 23.11
N HIS A 196 -12.42 0.92 22.82
CA HIS A 196 -12.27 0.04 21.67
C HIS A 196 -12.58 -1.41 22.09
N VAL A 197 -13.05 -2.20 21.15
CA VAL A 197 -13.42 -3.62 21.33
C VAL A 197 -12.65 -4.45 20.33
N SER A 198 -11.93 -5.43 20.85
CA SER A 198 -11.13 -6.37 20.06
C SER A 198 -11.47 -7.81 20.42
N LEU A 199 -11.28 -8.73 19.49
CA LEU A 199 -11.32 -10.16 19.71
C LEU A 199 -9.88 -10.68 19.79
N ALA A 200 -9.46 -11.15 20.97
CA ALA A 200 -8.24 -11.92 21.13
C ALA A 200 -8.54 -13.37 20.71
N ILE A 201 -7.79 -13.92 19.75
CA ILE A 201 -8.09 -15.23 19.14
C ILE A 201 -6.83 -15.94 18.62
N ASN A 202 -6.88 -17.26 18.57
CA ASN A 202 -5.92 -18.09 17.85
C ASN A 202 -5.92 -17.84 16.33
N LEU A 203 -4.76 -17.91 15.69
CA LEU A 203 -4.62 -17.66 14.25
C LEU A 203 -5.50 -18.58 13.38
N GLU A 204 -5.57 -19.87 13.68
CA GLU A 204 -6.35 -20.82 12.88
C GLU A 204 -7.86 -20.61 13.07
N SER A 205 -8.29 -20.31 14.30
CA SER A 205 -9.68 -19.95 14.59
C SER A 205 -10.09 -18.63 13.93
N TYR A 206 -9.18 -17.66 13.83
CA TYR A 206 -9.40 -16.43 13.07
C TYR A 206 -9.64 -16.72 11.58
N LEU A 207 -8.84 -17.61 10.98
CA LEU A 207 -9.00 -17.93 9.56
C LEU A 207 -10.32 -18.64 9.25
N ARG A 208 -10.88 -19.43 10.16
CA ARG A 208 -12.22 -20.00 9.99
C ARG A 208 -13.29 -18.92 9.78
N GLY A 209 -13.12 -17.75 10.39
CA GLY A 209 -14.05 -16.62 10.29
C GLY A 209 -13.84 -15.68 9.09
N ILE A 210 -12.82 -15.91 8.25
CA ILE A 210 -12.55 -15.12 7.05
C ILE A 210 -13.58 -15.43 5.96
N ALA A 211 -14.07 -14.40 5.27
CA ALA A 211 -15.09 -14.54 4.22
C ALA A 211 -14.74 -13.72 2.97
N GLU A 212 -13.70 -14.15 2.27
CA GLU A 212 -13.14 -13.44 1.11
C GLU A 212 -13.55 -14.07 -0.22
N MET A 213 -13.74 -15.39 -0.26
CA MET A 213 -14.13 -16.15 -1.46
C MET A 213 -15.40 -16.97 -1.25
N PRO A 214 -16.21 -17.22 -2.31
CA PRO A 214 -17.34 -18.13 -2.21
C PRO A 214 -16.88 -19.54 -1.82
N ALA A 215 -17.40 -20.07 -0.72
CA ALA A 215 -17.02 -21.40 -0.22
C ALA A 215 -17.42 -22.57 -1.15
N SER A 216 -18.21 -22.29 -2.20
CA SER A 216 -18.54 -23.26 -3.26
C SER A 216 -17.44 -23.40 -4.32
N TRP A 217 -16.40 -22.57 -4.29
CA TRP A 217 -15.29 -22.64 -5.26
C TRP A 217 -14.40 -23.86 -5.01
N PRO A 218 -13.58 -24.27 -6.02
CA PRO A 218 -12.72 -25.44 -5.93
C PRO A 218 -11.80 -25.38 -4.71
N LEU A 219 -11.56 -26.55 -4.10
CA LEU A 219 -10.81 -26.65 -2.86
C LEU A 219 -9.41 -26.04 -2.95
N GLU A 220 -8.70 -26.21 -4.06
CA GLU A 220 -7.34 -25.65 -4.24
C GLU A 220 -7.35 -24.12 -4.27
N ALA A 221 -8.39 -23.48 -4.82
CA ALA A 221 -8.55 -22.03 -4.76
C ALA A 221 -8.83 -21.56 -3.31
N LEU A 222 -9.65 -22.30 -2.55
CA LEU A 222 -9.91 -22.02 -1.14
C LEU A 222 -8.64 -22.21 -0.29
N LYS A 223 -7.83 -23.23 -0.56
CA LYS A 223 -6.53 -23.45 0.10
C LYS A 223 -5.56 -22.31 -0.20
N ALA A 224 -5.46 -21.87 -1.45
CA ALA A 224 -4.63 -20.72 -1.82
C ALA A 224 -5.04 -19.46 -1.03
N GLN A 225 -6.35 -19.18 -0.94
CA GLN A 225 -6.87 -18.07 -0.15
C GLN A 225 -6.63 -18.21 1.35
N ALA A 226 -6.76 -19.42 1.91
CA ALA A 226 -6.47 -19.67 3.32
C ALA A 226 -4.99 -19.39 3.65
N ILE A 227 -4.07 -19.85 2.79
CA ILE A 227 -2.63 -19.58 2.95
C ILE A 227 -2.32 -18.10 2.76
N ALA A 228 -2.85 -17.44 1.73
CA ALA A 228 -2.65 -15.99 1.52
C ALA A 228 -3.19 -15.18 2.70
N ALA A 229 -4.39 -15.51 3.20
CA ALA A 229 -4.99 -14.87 4.36
C ALA A 229 -4.17 -15.07 5.63
N ARG A 230 -3.67 -16.30 5.88
CA ARG A 230 -2.76 -16.60 7.00
C ARG A 230 -1.49 -15.78 6.92
N THR A 231 -0.88 -15.75 5.74
CA THR A 231 0.36 -15.03 5.47
C THR A 231 0.19 -13.54 5.73
N TYR A 232 -0.91 -12.93 5.24
CA TYR A 232 -1.22 -11.53 5.51
C TYR A 232 -1.41 -11.25 7.01
N ALA A 233 -2.19 -12.09 7.72
CA ALA A 233 -2.42 -11.94 9.16
C ALA A 233 -1.11 -12.02 9.95
N VAL A 234 -0.23 -12.97 9.62
CA VAL A 234 1.10 -13.11 10.24
C VAL A 234 1.99 -11.90 9.93
N TYR A 235 2.05 -11.45 8.67
CA TYR A 235 2.80 -10.25 8.29
C TYR A 235 2.34 -9.01 9.09
N ARG A 236 1.02 -8.82 9.23
CA ARG A 236 0.46 -7.70 9.99
C ARG A 236 0.73 -7.84 11.48
N PHE A 237 0.66 -9.05 12.03
CA PHE A 237 1.00 -9.32 13.41
C PHE A 237 2.46 -8.94 13.69
N LEU A 238 3.41 -9.53 12.96
CA LEU A 238 4.84 -9.31 13.18
C LEU A 238 5.24 -7.83 13.01
N GLY A 239 4.68 -7.14 12.03
CA GLY A 239 4.97 -5.72 11.80
C GLY A 239 4.27 -4.74 12.77
N ARG A 240 3.32 -5.20 13.59
CA ARG A 240 2.54 -4.34 14.52
C ARG A 240 2.70 -4.74 15.99
N GLU A 241 3.28 -5.91 16.26
CA GLU A 241 3.62 -6.42 17.58
C GLU A 241 4.96 -5.85 18.06
N ILE A 242 5.01 -5.45 19.32
CA ILE A 242 6.23 -5.10 20.05
C ILE A 242 6.37 -6.12 21.19
N PRO A 243 7.14 -7.21 20.99
CA PRO A 243 7.20 -8.33 21.93
C PRO A 243 7.54 -7.93 23.37
N SER A 244 8.42 -6.94 23.54
CA SER A 244 8.85 -6.43 24.85
C SER A 244 7.75 -5.71 25.63
N LEU A 245 6.64 -5.32 24.97
CA LEU A 245 5.50 -4.66 25.60
C LEU A 245 4.34 -5.62 25.88
N ARG A 246 4.45 -6.89 25.46
CA ARG A 246 3.37 -7.86 25.62
C ARG A 246 3.21 -8.29 27.07
N THR A 247 1.96 -8.36 27.51
CA THR A 247 1.56 -8.87 28.84
C THR A 247 0.24 -9.64 28.71
N ASP A 248 -0.25 -10.23 29.80
CA ASP A 248 -1.58 -10.87 29.80
C ASP A 248 -2.72 -9.88 29.51
N VAL A 249 -2.50 -8.57 29.75
CA VAL A 249 -3.51 -7.51 29.57
C VAL A 249 -3.34 -6.71 28.27
N ASP A 250 -2.16 -6.76 27.66
CA ASP A 250 -1.73 -5.91 26.54
C ASP A 250 -1.12 -6.74 25.42
N ALA A 251 -1.64 -6.55 24.21
CA ALA A 251 -1.22 -7.28 23.02
C ALA A 251 0.08 -6.74 22.41
N GLY A 252 1.01 -6.21 23.22
CA GLY A 252 2.30 -5.70 22.74
C GLY A 252 2.17 -4.55 21.73
N LEU A 253 1.15 -3.71 21.84
CA LEU A 253 0.86 -2.71 20.80
C LEU A 253 1.55 -1.37 21.07
N SER A 254 1.90 -0.66 19.99
CA SER A 254 2.33 0.74 20.07
C SER A 254 1.19 1.67 20.54
N SER A 255 1.53 2.85 21.04
CA SER A 255 0.54 3.85 21.44
C SER A 255 -0.40 4.26 20.30
N SER A 256 0.09 4.35 19.06
CA SER A 256 -0.73 4.68 17.90
C SER A 256 -1.75 3.59 17.56
N ARG A 257 -1.36 2.31 17.68
CA ARG A 257 -2.29 1.17 17.49
C ARG A 257 -3.34 1.11 18.59
N LYS A 258 -2.96 1.39 19.84
CA LYS A 258 -3.92 1.50 20.97
C LYS A 258 -4.94 2.62 20.71
N THR A 259 -4.50 3.79 20.30
CA THR A 259 -5.39 4.90 19.90
C THR A 259 -6.29 4.53 18.73
N SER A 260 -5.78 3.79 17.73
CA SER A 260 -6.54 3.48 16.51
C SER A 260 -7.57 2.36 16.69
N CYS A 261 -7.20 1.22 17.28
CA CYS A 261 -8.11 0.08 17.38
C CYS A 261 -7.83 -0.94 18.48
N TRP A 262 -6.72 -0.83 19.23
CA TRP A 262 -6.28 -1.90 20.13
C TRP A 262 -6.19 -3.28 19.46
N CYS A 263 -5.67 -3.32 18.24
CA CYS A 263 -5.66 -4.53 17.42
C CYS A 263 -4.38 -4.62 16.58
N GLN A 264 -3.96 -5.83 16.19
CA GLN A 264 -2.99 -6.02 15.10
C GLN A 264 -3.71 -6.00 13.76
N ILE A 265 -4.97 -6.44 13.67
CA ILE A 265 -5.70 -6.52 12.40
C ILE A 265 -7.15 -6.02 12.57
N LYS A 266 -7.72 -5.38 11.55
CA LYS A 266 -9.15 -4.98 11.54
C LYS A 266 -10.00 -6.08 10.91
N ASP A 267 -11.27 -6.16 11.29
CA ASP A 267 -12.25 -7.13 10.77
C ASP A 267 -12.94 -6.71 9.45
N THR A 268 -12.45 -5.65 8.82
CA THR A 268 -13.00 -5.03 7.60
C THR A 268 -12.04 -5.16 6.43
N ALA A 269 -12.50 -4.80 5.23
CA ALA A 269 -11.69 -4.75 4.01
C ALA A 269 -10.45 -3.82 4.08
N ALA A 270 -10.29 -3.02 5.15
CA ALA A 270 -9.03 -2.32 5.43
C ALA A 270 -7.87 -3.27 5.75
N ASP A 271 -8.18 -4.46 6.27
CA ASP A 271 -7.23 -5.56 6.41
C ASP A 271 -7.79 -6.85 5.77
N GLN A 272 -8.75 -7.51 6.41
CA GLN A 272 -9.43 -8.71 5.87
C GLN A 272 -10.88 -8.78 6.38
N VAL A 273 -11.81 -9.23 5.53
CA VAL A 273 -13.22 -9.35 5.92
C VAL A 273 -13.41 -10.55 6.84
N TYR A 274 -13.70 -10.26 8.11
CA TYR A 274 -13.96 -11.27 9.15
C TYR A 274 -15.43 -11.24 9.57
N LEU A 275 -16.14 -12.34 9.32
CA LEU A 275 -17.56 -12.50 9.64
C LEU A 275 -17.80 -13.35 10.90
N GLY A 276 -16.72 -13.83 11.55
CA GLY A 276 -16.82 -14.76 12.66
C GLY A 276 -17.50 -16.06 12.24
N PHE A 277 -18.36 -16.59 13.10
CA PHE A 277 -18.98 -17.91 12.92
C PHE A 277 -19.87 -18.03 11.67
N ALA A 278 -20.37 -16.91 11.13
CA ALA A 278 -21.14 -16.91 9.89
C ALA A 278 -20.33 -17.38 8.66
N ALA A 279 -18.99 -17.39 8.74
CA ALA A 279 -18.15 -17.98 7.70
C ALA A 279 -18.03 -19.50 7.80
N GLU A 280 -18.39 -20.10 8.94
CA GLU A 280 -18.28 -21.55 9.20
C GLU A 280 -19.59 -22.28 8.97
N GLU A 281 -20.73 -21.61 9.17
CA GLU A 281 -22.06 -22.21 9.08
C GLU A 281 -22.79 -21.84 7.78
N GLY A 282 -23.37 -22.84 7.12
CA GLY A 282 -24.19 -22.68 5.92
C GLY A 282 -23.72 -23.49 4.71
N PRO A 283 -24.38 -23.32 3.55
CA PRO A 283 -24.07 -24.09 2.34
C PRO A 283 -22.60 -23.94 1.94
N ASN A 284 -21.93 -25.07 1.71
CA ASN A 284 -20.53 -25.18 1.28
C ASN A 284 -19.48 -24.60 2.26
N LYS A 285 -19.87 -24.01 3.40
CA LYS A 285 -18.91 -23.42 4.36
C LYS A 285 -17.96 -24.42 5.00
N ALA A 286 -18.37 -25.68 5.10
CA ALA A 286 -17.48 -26.79 5.49
C ALA A 286 -16.26 -26.94 4.56
N ASN A 287 -16.36 -26.55 3.27
CA ASN A 287 -15.21 -26.56 2.35
C ASN A 287 -14.17 -25.50 2.73
N TRP A 288 -14.62 -24.33 3.17
CA TRP A 288 -13.72 -23.28 3.66
C TRP A 288 -12.99 -23.76 4.91
N VAL A 289 -13.73 -24.31 5.88
CA VAL A 289 -13.14 -24.86 7.12
C VAL A 289 -12.13 -25.96 6.78
N ALA A 290 -12.47 -26.89 5.88
CA ALA A 290 -11.54 -27.92 5.43
C ALA A 290 -10.30 -27.35 4.72
N ALA A 291 -10.42 -26.26 3.96
CA ALA A 291 -9.28 -25.61 3.32
C ALA A 291 -8.33 -24.94 4.35
N VAL A 292 -8.90 -24.32 5.39
CA VAL A 292 -8.14 -23.74 6.52
C VAL A 292 -7.40 -24.85 7.27
N GLU A 293 -8.09 -25.94 7.61
CA GLU A 293 -7.52 -27.08 8.33
C GLU A 293 -6.43 -27.79 7.51
N ALA A 294 -6.67 -28.02 6.22
CA ALA A 294 -5.70 -28.67 5.32
C ALA A 294 -4.45 -27.83 5.05
N THR A 295 -4.47 -26.54 5.40
CA THR A 295 -3.35 -25.60 5.19
C THR A 295 -2.82 -25.01 6.49
N ALA A 296 -3.21 -25.58 7.65
CA ALA A 296 -2.85 -25.08 8.97
C ALA A 296 -1.34 -24.84 9.07
N GLY A 297 -0.96 -23.67 9.61
CA GLY A 297 0.44 -23.28 9.75
C GLY A 297 1.22 -23.03 8.46
N THR A 298 0.62 -23.12 7.26
CA THR A 298 1.32 -22.86 5.99
C THR A 298 1.22 -21.39 5.59
N VAL A 299 2.36 -20.77 5.29
CA VAL A 299 2.49 -19.36 4.85
C VAL A 299 3.32 -19.25 3.58
N VAL A 300 3.20 -18.13 2.87
CA VAL A 300 4.07 -17.77 1.74
C VAL A 300 5.30 -17.03 2.27
N SER A 301 6.48 -17.50 1.89
CA SER A 301 7.77 -16.96 2.32
C SER A 301 8.62 -16.52 1.14
N TYR A 302 9.32 -15.40 1.31
CA TYR A 302 10.35 -14.93 0.38
C TYR A 302 11.71 -15.04 1.07
N GLN A 303 12.59 -15.88 0.52
CA GLN A 303 13.90 -16.22 1.10
C GLN A 303 15.07 -15.68 0.27
N GLY A 304 14.83 -14.67 -0.59
CA GLY A 304 15.90 -13.96 -1.29
C GLY A 304 16.91 -13.36 -0.29
N ALA A 305 18.17 -13.15 -0.70
CA ALA A 305 19.22 -12.62 0.18
C ALA A 305 18.87 -11.25 0.80
N ASP A 306 17.93 -10.53 0.19
CA ASP A 306 17.40 -9.23 0.54
C ASP A 306 16.03 -9.30 1.24
N TRP A 307 15.59 -10.48 1.71
CA TRP A 307 14.24 -10.69 2.27
C TRP A 307 13.87 -9.69 3.37
N ALA A 308 14.85 -9.29 4.19
CA ALA A 308 14.64 -8.38 5.32
C ALA A 308 14.13 -6.99 4.91
N SER A 309 14.34 -6.60 3.65
CA SER A 309 13.86 -5.32 3.12
C SER A 309 12.39 -5.33 2.70
N PHE A 310 11.78 -6.51 2.55
CA PHE A 310 10.46 -6.66 1.90
C PHE A 310 9.47 -7.52 2.67
N THR A 311 9.88 -8.12 3.79
CA THR A 311 9.11 -9.12 4.54
C THR A 311 9.18 -8.86 6.04
N GLN A 312 8.35 -9.57 6.81
CA GLN A 312 8.48 -9.68 8.26
C GLN A 312 8.93 -11.10 8.58
N ASP A 313 10.16 -11.28 9.05
CA ASP A 313 10.75 -12.61 9.31
C ASP A 313 10.53 -13.62 8.16
N GLN A 314 10.82 -13.18 6.93
CA GLN A 314 10.62 -13.91 5.67
C GLN A 314 9.16 -14.13 5.24
N VAL A 315 8.16 -13.73 6.03
CA VAL A 315 6.74 -13.78 5.65
C VAL A 315 6.40 -12.57 4.79
N ILE A 316 5.79 -12.78 3.62
CA ILE A 316 5.48 -11.71 2.68
C ILE A 316 4.23 -10.92 3.07
N GLY A 317 4.09 -9.69 2.54
CA GLY A 317 2.80 -9.01 2.47
C GLY A 317 1.92 -9.65 1.40
N ALA A 318 1.19 -10.72 1.74
CA ALA A 318 0.33 -11.46 0.80
C ALA A 318 -0.98 -10.72 0.49
N PHE A 319 -0.91 -9.68 -0.33
CA PHE A 319 -2.10 -8.97 -0.81
C PHE A 319 -2.90 -9.83 -1.80
N TYR A 320 -4.22 -9.71 -1.78
CA TYR A 320 -5.12 -10.39 -2.69
C TYR A 320 -6.36 -9.53 -2.95
N PHE A 321 -7.01 -9.75 -4.09
CA PHE A 321 -8.14 -8.94 -4.54
C PHE A 321 -9.07 -9.75 -5.45
N SER A 322 -10.24 -9.20 -5.79
CA SER A 322 -11.29 -9.97 -6.47
C SER A 322 -10.89 -10.39 -7.90
N SER A 323 -10.66 -9.43 -8.79
CA SER A 323 -10.52 -9.71 -10.23
C SER A 323 -9.46 -8.80 -10.85
N SER A 324 -8.58 -9.38 -11.67
CA SER A 324 -7.55 -8.65 -12.43
C SER A 324 -7.99 -8.31 -13.85
N ALA A 325 -8.96 -9.07 -14.38
CA ALA A 325 -9.38 -9.03 -15.78
C ALA A 325 -8.29 -9.35 -16.83
N GLY A 326 -7.18 -9.97 -16.42
CA GLY A 326 -6.23 -10.53 -17.38
C GLY A 326 -4.78 -10.44 -16.94
N ASP A 327 -4.41 -9.42 -16.16
CA ASP A 327 -3.05 -9.25 -15.65
C ASP A 327 -3.10 -8.56 -14.28
N THR A 328 -2.23 -8.98 -13.36
CA THR A 328 -2.08 -8.28 -12.07
C THR A 328 -1.29 -6.98 -12.23
N GLU A 329 -1.43 -6.08 -11.26
CA GLU A 329 -0.62 -4.87 -11.15
C GLU A 329 0.62 -5.09 -10.29
N THR A 330 1.65 -4.30 -10.54
CA THR A 330 2.74 -4.14 -9.57
C THR A 330 2.23 -3.40 -8.34
N ASN A 331 2.91 -3.54 -7.21
CA ASN A 331 2.55 -2.79 -6.01
C ASN A 331 2.81 -1.26 -6.16
N VAL A 332 3.65 -0.86 -7.11
CA VAL A 332 3.90 0.56 -7.44
C VAL A 332 2.70 1.13 -8.20
N ASP A 333 2.22 0.43 -9.22
CA ASP A 333 1.14 0.93 -10.07
C ASP A 333 -0.24 0.74 -9.44
N GLY A 334 -0.46 -0.35 -8.71
CA GLY A 334 -1.73 -0.65 -8.05
C GLY A 334 -1.96 0.09 -6.73
N PHE A 335 -0.90 0.37 -5.97
CA PHE A 335 -1.00 1.08 -4.68
C PHE A 335 -0.33 2.47 -4.65
N GLY A 336 0.50 2.83 -5.64
CA GLY A 336 1.33 4.04 -5.55
C GLY A 336 2.50 3.89 -4.57
N SER A 337 2.96 2.66 -4.32
CA SER A 337 4.02 2.41 -3.34
C SER A 337 5.37 2.95 -3.82
N SER A 338 6.17 3.50 -2.89
CA SER A 338 7.54 3.95 -3.13
C SER A 338 8.58 2.83 -3.08
N ILE A 339 8.20 1.63 -2.62
CA ILE A 339 9.06 0.45 -2.52
C ILE A 339 8.62 -0.54 -3.60
N VAL A 340 9.56 -1.11 -4.35
CA VAL A 340 9.28 -2.18 -5.30
C VAL A 340 9.42 -3.52 -4.59
N TYR A 341 8.33 -4.26 -4.41
CA TYR A 341 8.39 -5.57 -3.76
C TYR A 341 8.70 -6.63 -4.83
N PRO A 342 9.80 -7.39 -4.72
CA PRO A 342 10.25 -8.28 -5.78
C PRO A 342 9.25 -9.41 -6.10
N TYR A 343 8.40 -9.76 -5.15
CA TYR A 343 7.36 -10.77 -5.26
C TYR A 343 5.98 -10.23 -5.68
N LEU A 344 5.78 -8.91 -5.82
CA LEU A 344 4.52 -8.29 -6.27
C LEU A 344 4.68 -7.71 -7.67
N ARG A 345 4.91 -8.59 -8.65
CA ARG A 345 5.03 -8.25 -10.06
C ARG A 345 3.70 -8.42 -10.78
N SER A 346 3.59 -7.73 -11.92
CA SER A 346 2.53 -8.03 -12.88
C SER A 346 2.78 -9.42 -13.47
N VAL A 347 1.76 -10.28 -13.41
CA VAL A 347 1.76 -11.63 -13.99
C VAL A 347 0.50 -11.86 -14.80
N ASP A 348 0.61 -12.72 -15.82
CA ASP A 348 -0.50 -13.17 -16.64
C ASP A 348 -1.59 -13.81 -15.78
N ASP A 349 -2.81 -13.36 -15.94
CA ASP A 349 -3.98 -13.84 -15.22
C ASP A 349 -5.19 -13.97 -16.17
N ARG A 350 -4.93 -14.55 -17.36
CA ARG A 350 -5.93 -14.84 -18.39
C ARG A 350 -7.23 -15.47 -17.88
N TRP A 351 -7.18 -16.23 -16.79
CA TRP A 351 -8.33 -16.87 -16.16
C TRP A 351 -9.34 -15.86 -15.61
N SER A 352 -8.87 -14.71 -15.17
CA SER A 352 -9.69 -13.60 -14.68
C SER A 352 -10.32 -12.79 -15.82
N ALA A 353 -9.88 -12.97 -17.06
CA ALA A 353 -10.39 -12.21 -18.21
C ALA A 353 -11.68 -12.79 -18.82
N ASP A 354 -12.10 -14.00 -18.44
CA ASP A 354 -13.28 -14.66 -19.02
C ASP A 354 -14.59 -14.16 -18.38
N PRO A 355 -15.46 -13.41 -19.09
CA PRO A 355 -16.72 -12.92 -18.55
C PRO A 355 -17.74 -14.02 -18.22
N ALA A 356 -17.56 -15.24 -18.75
CA ALA A 356 -18.41 -16.38 -18.40
C ALA A 356 -18.12 -16.93 -17.00
N LEU A 357 -16.87 -16.79 -16.54
CA LEU A 357 -16.43 -17.23 -15.21
C LEU A 357 -16.39 -16.08 -14.20
N ASN A 358 -16.14 -14.87 -14.68
CA ASN A 358 -15.89 -13.70 -13.85
C ASN A 358 -16.82 -12.53 -14.25
N PRO A 359 -17.84 -12.20 -13.45
CA PRO A 359 -18.72 -11.07 -13.72
C PRO A 359 -18.01 -9.71 -13.65
N ASN A 360 -16.80 -9.67 -13.08
CA ASN A 360 -15.96 -8.48 -13.01
C ASN A 360 -14.87 -8.48 -14.09
N ALA A 361 -14.96 -9.31 -15.13
CA ALA A 361 -13.97 -9.33 -16.21
C ALA A 361 -13.97 -8.03 -17.04
N VAL A 362 -15.12 -7.33 -17.11
CA VAL A 362 -15.28 -6.09 -17.88
C VAL A 362 -16.15 -5.11 -17.11
N TRP A 363 -15.82 -3.83 -17.18
CA TRP A 363 -16.66 -2.73 -16.74
C TRP A 363 -16.50 -1.51 -17.65
N GLN A 364 -17.53 -0.66 -17.65
CA GLN A 364 -17.47 0.68 -18.22
C GLN A 364 -17.89 1.67 -17.14
N LYS A 365 -17.19 2.80 -17.06
CA LYS A 365 -17.46 3.84 -16.07
C LYS A 365 -17.50 5.20 -16.74
N ASP A 366 -18.64 5.87 -16.62
CA ASP A 366 -18.77 7.27 -17.00
C ASP A 366 -18.25 8.16 -15.87
N VAL A 367 -17.39 9.09 -16.25
CA VAL A 367 -16.78 10.07 -15.35
C VAL A 367 -17.01 11.45 -15.93
N ASP A 368 -17.57 12.34 -15.11
CA ASP A 368 -17.77 13.75 -15.48
C ASP A 368 -16.41 14.44 -15.63
N THR A 369 -16.17 15.10 -16.76
CA THR A 369 -14.90 15.81 -17.01
C THR A 369 -14.67 16.95 -16.01
N ALA A 370 -15.72 17.53 -15.42
CA ALA A 370 -15.60 18.49 -14.33
C ALA A 370 -15.13 17.83 -13.03
N ALA A 371 -15.52 16.58 -12.75
CA ALA A 371 -14.99 15.83 -11.61
C ALA A 371 -13.51 15.46 -11.81
N ILE A 372 -13.12 15.12 -13.05
CA ILE A 372 -11.71 14.91 -13.41
C ILE A 372 -10.92 16.21 -13.23
N ALA A 373 -11.44 17.35 -13.73
CA ALA A 373 -10.83 18.66 -13.57
C ALA A 373 -10.66 19.01 -12.09
N ALA A 374 -11.69 18.81 -11.26
CA ALA A 374 -11.61 19.03 -9.81
C ALA A 374 -10.53 18.17 -9.14
N ALA A 375 -10.41 16.90 -9.51
CA ALA A 375 -9.37 16.00 -8.99
C ALA A 375 -7.95 16.39 -9.46
N LEU A 376 -7.83 17.11 -10.58
CA LEU A 376 -6.56 17.63 -11.10
C LEU A 376 -6.25 19.05 -10.62
N GLY A 377 -7.21 19.74 -9.99
CA GLY A 377 -7.10 21.16 -9.66
C GLY A 377 -7.18 22.09 -10.88
N TRP A 378 -7.92 21.68 -11.92
CA TRP A 378 -8.04 22.40 -13.20
C TRP A 378 -9.41 23.04 -13.35
N ASP A 379 -9.51 24.05 -14.23
CA ASP A 379 -10.78 24.69 -14.59
C ASP A 379 -11.63 23.75 -15.47
N SER A 380 -10.99 23.02 -16.39
CA SER A 380 -11.66 22.05 -17.26
C SER A 380 -10.73 20.96 -17.76
N VAL A 381 -11.33 19.83 -18.19
CA VAL A 381 -10.66 18.76 -18.94
C VAL A 381 -11.29 18.70 -20.34
N GLU A 382 -10.45 18.90 -21.34
CA GLU A 382 -10.83 18.99 -22.75
C GLU A 382 -10.48 17.72 -23.53
N LYS A 383 -9.49 16.95 -23.07
CA LYS A 383 -9.06 15.70 -23.71
C LYS A 383 -8.52 14.70 -22.69
N ALA A 384 -8.71 13.42 -22.99
CA ALA A 384 -8.04 12.31 -22.31
C ALA A 384 -7.53 11.30 -23.35
N ALA A 385 -6.27 10.90 -23.24
CA ALA A 385 -5.63 9.94 -24.14
C ALA A 385 -4.98 8.81 -23.34
N LEU A 386 -5.27 7.57 -23.70
CA LEU A 386 -4.62 6.41 -23.11
C LEU A 386 -3.19 6.32 -23.66
N VAL A 387 -2.21 6.51 -22.77
CA VAL A 387 -0.77 6.44 -23.12
C VAL A 387 -0.33 4.98 -23.23
N ASN A 388 -0.75 4.16 -22.27
CA ASN A 388 -0.65 2.71 -22.35
C ASN A 388 -1.83 2.08 -21.60
N PRO A 389 -2.39 0.96 -22.12
CA PRO A 389 -3.41 0.20 -21.42
C PRO A 389 -2.79 -0.55 -20.24
N ALA A 390 -3.66 -1.21 -19.47
CA ALA A 390 -3.28 -2.14 -18.43
C ALA A 390 -2.43 -3.32 -18.98
N PRO A 391 -1.57 -3.92 -18.14
CA PRO A 391 -1.25 -3.51 -16.78
C PRO A 391 -0.50 -2.17 -16.72
N SER A 392 -0.54 -1.49 -15.58
CA SER A 392 0.14 -0.21 -15.34
C SER A 392 -0.35 0.92 -16.24
N ALA A 393 -1.67 0.96 -16.46
CA ALA A 393 -2.34 1.91 -17.34
C ALA A 393 -1.99 3.38 -17.00
N LYS A 394 -1.76 4.18 -18.03
CA LYS A 394 -1.53 5.62 -17.92
C LYS A 394 -2.45 6.39 -18.84
N VAL A 395 -3.08 7.43 -18.32
CA VAL A 395 -3.93 8.35 -19.10
C VAL A 395 -3.35 9.75 -19.02
N GLN A 396 -3.13 10.38 -20.16
CA GLN A 396 -2.79 11.78 -20.28
C GLN A 396 -4.07 12.59 -20.41
N PHE A 397 -4.30 13.53 -19.50
CA PHE A 397 -5.36 14.52 -19.58
C PHE A 397 -4.80 15.82 -20.14
N THR A 398 -5.61 16.55 -20.90
CA THR A 398 -5.33 17.92 -21.38
C THR A 398 -6.55 18.78 -21.07
N GLY A 399 -6.33 20.01 -20.65
CA GLY A 399 -7.39 20.93 -20.26
C GLY A 399 -6.85 22.32 -19.99
N SER A 400 -7.54 23.08 -19.16
CA SER A 400 -7.17 24.47 -18.84
C SER A 400 -7.16 24.74 -17.33
N SER A 401 -6.26 25.63 -16.90
CA SER A 401 -6.24 26.22 -15.55
C SER A 401 -5.72 27.65 -15.62
N GLY A 402 -6.44 28.61 -15.04
CA GLY A 402 -6.08 30.02 -15.09
C GLY A 402 -6.02 30.60 -16.51
N GLY A 403 -6.71 29.97 -17.47
CA GLY A 403 -6.67 30.33 -18.89
C GLY A 403 -5.47 29.79 -19.69
N ALA A 404 -4.56 29.04 -19.06
CA ALA A 404 -3.47 28.34 -19.74
C ALA A 404 -3.88 26.89 -20.09
N VAL A 405 -3.42 26.40 -21.25
CA VAL A 405 -3.58 24.98 -21.63
C VAL A 405 -2.52 24.17 -20.91
N ILE A 406 -2.94 23.12 -20.20
CA ILE A 406 -2.08 22.26 -19.41
C ILE A 406 -2.38 20.79 -19.68
N SER A 407 -1.45 19.91 -19.32
CA SER A 407 -1.66 18.46 -19.39
C SER A 407 -1.08 17.77 -18.16
N ALA A 408 -1.46 16.52 -17.91
CA ALA A 408 -0.91 15.68 -16.84
C ALA A 408 -1.15 14.20 -17.16
N THR A 409 -0.13 13.38 -16.95
CA THR A 409 -0.25 11.92 -17.06
C THR A 409 -0.48 11.31 -15.68
N LYS A 410 -1.54 10.53 -15.54
CA LYS A 410 -1.90 9.86 -14.30
C LYS A 410 -1.87 8.34 -14.48
N GLY A 411 -1.24 7.67 -13.53
CA GLY A 411 -1.13 6.21 -13.49
C GLY A 411 -2.31 5.54 -12.77
N SER A 412 -2.31 4.22 -12.78
CA SER A 412 -3.46 3.37 -12.42
C SER A 412 -3.98 3.59 -10.99
N ALA A 413 -3.09 3.75 -10.00
CA ALA A 413 -3.46 4.08 -8.62
C ALA A 413 -4.25 5.39 -8.53
N TRP A 414 -3.79 6.45 -9.23
CA TRP A 414 -4.47 7.73 -9.24
C TRP A 414 -5.82 7.63 -9.95
N LEU A 415 -5.85 6.97 -11.12
CA LEU A 415 -7.08 6.79 -11.90
C LEU A 415 -8.14 6.08 -11.07
N ARG A 416 -7.78 4.97 -10.42
CA ARG A 416 -8.70 4.23 -9.56
C ARG A 416 -9.22 5.07 -8.40
N ALA A 417 -8.32 5.73 -7.67
CA ALA A 417 -8.68 6.48 -6.47
C ALA A 417 -9.54 7.71 -6.78
N ASN A 418 -9.17 8.49 -7.80
CA ASN A 418 -9.79 9.79 -8.07
C ASN A 418 -11.00 9.70 -9.01
N LEU A 419 -11.05 8.69 -9.88
CA LEU A 419 -12.18 8.50 -10.80
C LEU A 419 -13.16 7.44 -10.29
N ALA A 420 -12.93 6.93 -9.06
CA ALA A 420 -13.72 5.88 -8.43
C ALA A 420 -13.93 4.66 -9.36
N LEU A 421 -12.85 4.25 -10.05
CA LEU A 421 -12.89 3.08 -10.92
C LEU A 421 -12.96 1.80 -10.07
N PRO A 422 -13.64 0.74 -10.55
CA PRO A 422 -13.67 -0.55 -9.86
C PRO A 422 -12.28 -1.17 -9.64
N SER A 423 -11.34 -0.90 -10.54
CA SER A 423 -9.98 -1.45 -10.55
C SER A 423 -8.98 -0.48 -11.22
N PRO A 424 -7.65 -0.74 -11.11
CA PRO A 424 -6.63 -0.01 -11.88
C PRO A 424 -6.52 -0.46 -13.35
N HIS A 425 -7.16 -1.56 -13.74
CA HIS A 425 -7.01 -2.20 -15.05
C HIS A 425 -7.88 -1.48 -16.10
N VAL A 426 -7.33 -0.39 -16.65
CA VAL A 426 -7.93 0.43 -17.72
C VAL A 426 -7.41 -0.01 -19.08
N THR A 427 -8.31 -0.35 -20.00
CA THR A 427 -7.97 -0.85 -21.35
C THR A 427 -8.37 0.13 -22.46
N GLY A 428 -9.27 1.06 -22.19
CA GLY A 428 -9.80 1.95 -23.21
C GLY A 428 -10.44 3.22 -22.65
N LEU A 429 -10.59 4.21 -23.53
CA LEU A 429 -11.34 5.44 -23.29
C LEU A 429 -12.28 5.66 -24.49
N VAL A 430 -13.53 5.99 -24.21
CA VAL A 430 -14.57 6.26 -25.22
C VAL A 430 -15.19 7.63 -24.92
N GLY A 431 -15.47 8.38 -25.98
CA GLY A 431 -16.05 9.72 -25.86
C GLY A 431 -15.03 10.85 -25.95
N ASP A 432 -14.07 10.74 -26.87
CA ASP A 432 -13.21 11.86 -27.25
C ASP A 432 -14.09 13.09 -27.57
N PRO A 433 -13.90 14.27 -26.93
CA PRO A 433 -14.63 15.46 -27.30
C PRO A 433 -14.43 15.85 -28.77
N VAL A 434 -13.45 15.29 -29.51
CA VAL A 434 -13.41 15.34 -30.99
C VAL A 434 -12.72 14.12 -31.64
N GLY A 435 -13.49 13.11 -32.07
CA GLY A 435 -13.27 12.25 -33.27
C GLY A 435 -12.00 11.35 -33.39
N PRO A 436 -12.00 10.34 -34.29
CA PRO A 436 -10.87 9.42 -34.44
C PRO A 436 -9.68 10.08 -35.13
N ILE A 437 -8.49 9.95 -34.55
CA ILE A 437 -7.23 10.38 -35.16
C ILE A 437 -6.67 9.27 -36.05
N THR A 438 -6.67 9.52 -37.37
CA THR A 438 -5.71 8.89 -38.29
C THR A 438 -4.35 9.51 -38.05
N ASN A 439 -3.35 8.69 -37.68
CA ASN A 439 -1.97 9.09 -37.46
C ASN A 439 -1.37 9.86 -38.65
N PRO A 440 -0.83 11.07 -38.44
CA PRO A 440 0.33 11.58 -39.16
C PRO A 440 1.57 11.54 -38.23
N PRO A 441 2.79 11.67 -38.80
CA PRO A 441 4.02 11.23 -38.14
C PRO A 441 4.36 12.07 -36.92
N VAL A 442 4.98 11.37 -35.96
CA VAL A 442 5.49 11.86 -34.68
C VAL A 442 6.33 13.13 -34.86
N GLU A 443 5.83 14.24 -34.33
CA GLU A 443 6.65 15.35 -33.85
C GLU A 443 6.63 15.30 -32.33
N VAL A 444 7.83 15.29 -31.73
CA VAL A 444 8.06 15.23 -30.29
C VAL A 444 8.01 16.65 -29.73
N GLU A 445 7.06 16.95 -28.85
CA GLU A 445 6.89 18.25 -28.15
C GLU A 445 6.28 18.01 -26.73
N PRO A 446 6.51 18.89 -25.72
CA PRO A 446 7.51 18.71 -24.68
C PRO A 446 6.97 18.26 -23.30
N SER A 447 7.90 18.01 -22.38
CA SER A 447 7.74 17.55 -20.99
C SER A 447 6.65 18.32 -20.21
N VAL A 448 5.66 17.58 -19.71
CA VAL A 448 4.63 18.13 -18.83
C VAL A 448 5.24 18.52 -17.48
N ASN A 449 5.06 19.78 -17.07
CA ASN A 449 5.39 20.25 -15.73
C ASN A 449 4.28 19.89 -14.71
N PRO A 450 4.54 19.01 -13.72
CA PRO A 450 3.54 18.64 -12.71
C PRO A 450 3.46 19.62 -11.53
N PHE A 451 4.31 20.67 -11.51
CA PHE A 451 4.47 21.57 -10.36
C PHE A 451 3.99 22.99 -10.67
N THR A 452 3.11 23.52 -9.82
CA THR A 452 2.46 24.84 -9.95
C THR A 452 3.34 26.01 -9.53
N ASP A 453 4.48 25.74 -8.89
CA ASP A 453 5.38 26.74 -8.31
C ASP A 453 6.75 26.83 -9.04
N LEU A 454 6.79 26.43 -10.31
CA LEU A 454 7.98 26.51 -11.16
C LEU A 454 7.90 27.58 -12.26
N ASP A 455 6.82 28.37 -12.30
CA ASP A 455 6.66 29.44 -13.28
C ASP A 455 7.79 30.46 -13.18
N GLY A 456 8.54 30.63 -14.28
CA GLY A 456 9.70 31.50 -14.34
C GLY A 456 10.94 30.98 -13.61
N ASN A 457 10.92 29.75 -13.08
CA ASN A 457 12.09 29.13 -12.50
C ASN A 457 13.08 28.72 -13.61
N PRO A 458 14.35 29.17 -13.56
CA PRO A 458 15.34 28.88 -14.60
C PRO A 458 15.74 27.40 -14.67
N TYR A 459 15.44 26.61 -13.65
CA TYR A 459 15.77 25.19 -13.52
C TYR A 459 14.58 24.27 -13.82
N ILE A 460 13.48 24.79 -14.39
CA ILE A 460 12.26 24.01 -14.64
C ILE A 460 12.55 22.70 -15.39
N GLU A 461 13.30 22.73 -16.49
CA GLU A 461 13.61 21.53 -17.28
C GLU A 461 14.41 20.47 -16.49
N ASP A 462 15.32 20.91 -15.62
CA ASP A 462 16.09 20.01 -14.76
C ASP A 462 15.17 19.37 -13.72
N VAL A 463 14.23 20.13 -13.14
CA VAL A 463 13.21 19.62 -12.22
C VAL A 463 12.32 18.58 -12.90
N LEU A 464 11.89 18.84 -14.14
CA LEU A 464 11.08 17.89 -14.90
C LEU A 464 11.85 16.61 -15.21
N THR A 465 13.12 16.75 -15.59
CA THR A 465 14.00 15.62 -15.88
C THR A 465 14.09 14.67 -14.68
N ILE A 466 14.33 15.23 -13.48
CA ILE A 466 14.50 14.40 -12.28
C ILE A 466 13.16 13.88 -11.75
N TRP A 467 12.06 14.56 -12.01
CA TRP A 467 10.72 14.04 -11.70
C TRP A 467 10.36 12.85 -12.61
N GLN A 468 10.58 12.97 -13.91
CA GLN A 468 10.36 11.88 -14.87
C GLN A 468 11.25 10.66 -14.59
N ALA A 469 12.47 10.90 -14.10
CA ALA A 469 13.38 9.85 -13.66
C ALA A 469 13.00 9.22 -12.31
N GLY A 470 11.92 9.69 -11.66
CA GLY A 470 11.48 9.19 -10.35
C GLY A 470 12.36 9.62 -9.18
N ILE A 471 13.28 10.56 -9.39
CA ILE A 471 14.21 11.06 -8.36
C ILE A 471 13.47 11.96 -7.37
N THR A 472 12.58 12.82 -7.86
CA THR A 472 11.78 13.71 -7.02
C THR A 472 10.28 13.52 -7.24
N GLN A 473 9.49 13.89 -6.23
CA GLN A 473 8.02 13.84 -6.25
C GLN A 473 7.38 15.17 -5.83
N GLY A 474 8.17 16.24 -5.67
CA GLY A 474 7.70 17.51 -5.08
C GLY A 474 7.85 17.60 -3.56
N CYS A 475 7.52 18.75 -2.96
CA CYS A 475 7.34 18.93 -1.50
C CYS A 475 5.90 18.67 -1.09
N ALA A 476 4.98 18.84 -2.03
CA ALA A 476 3.56 18.58 -1.92
C ALA A 476 3.09 18.00 -3.25
N GLU A 477 1.82 17.63 -3.32
CA GLU A 477 1.21 16.97 -4.49
C GLU A 477 1.42 17.72 -5.80
N ASP A 478 1.40 19.05 -5.77
CA ASP A 478 1.47 19.94 -6.93
C ASP A 478 2.58 21.00 -6.80
N ARG A 479 3.44 20.92 -5.78
CA ARG A 479 4.51 21.90 -5.56
C ARG A 479 5.86 21.24 -5.49
N TYR A 480 6.85 21.86 -6.13
CA TYR A 480 8.24 21.48 -6.03
C TYR A 480 8.95 22.14 -4.84
N CYS A 481 8.53 23.32 -4.42
CA CYS A 481 9.18 24.20 -3.47
C CYS A 481 10.63 24.50 -3.86
N PRO A 482 10.87 25.18 -5.00
CA PRO A 482 12.20 25.32 -5.61
C PRO A 482 13.26 25.91 -4.68
N THR A 483 12.88 26.87 -3.84
CA THR A 483 13.82 27.59 -2.96
C THR A 483 14.02 26.93 -1.60
N ASP A 484 13.28 25.85 -1.28
CA ASP A 484 13.42 25.19 0.01
C ASP A 484 14.82 24.57 0.13
N PRO A 485 15.51 24.74 1.27
CA PRO A 485 16.79 24.09 1.47
C PRO A 485 16.60 22.58 1.65
N VAL A 486 17.54 21.79 1.15
CA VAL A 486 17.48 20.33 1.23
C VAL A 486 18.22 19.81 2.47
N PRO A 487 17.54 19.26 3.48
CA PRO A 487 18.19 18.59 4.60
C PRO A 487 18.87 17.30 4.16
N ARG A 488 19.90 16.88 4.89
CA ARG A 488 20.73 15.71 4.54
C ARG A 488 19.94 14.42 4.39
N TRP A 489 18.93 14.15 5.24
CA TRP A 489 18.08 12.97 5.08
C TRP A 489 17.33 12.95 3.74
N GLN A 490 16.89 14.12 3.26
CA GLN A 490 16.16 14.23 2.00
C GLN A 490 17.12 14.10 0.81
N MET A 491 18.31 14.69 0.93
CA MET A 491 19.38 14.52 -0.06
C MET A 491 19.75 13.04 -0.23
N ALA A 492 19.74 12.25 0.85
CA ALA A 492 20.02 10.82 0.78
C ALA A 492 19.02 10.07 -0.13
N LEU A 493 17.74 10.41 -0.06
CA LEU A 493 16.72 9.85 -0.95
C LEU A 493 16.95 10.24 -2.41
N PHE A 494 17.28 11.50 -2.68
CA PHE A 494 17.51 11.94 -4.06
C PHE A 494 18.72 11.26 -4.68
N LEU A 495 19.83 11.13 -3.94
CA LEU A 495 21.04 10.47 -4.43
C LEU A 495 20.84 8.97 -4.68
N THR A 496 20.12 8.26 -3.81
CA THR A 496 19.81 6.83 -4.03
C THR A 496 18.87 6.61 -5.21
N ARG A 497 17.91 7.50 -5.43
CA ARG A 497 17.06 7.44 -6.63
C ARG A 497 17.81 7.82 -7.90
N LEU A 498 18.73 8.77 -7.85
CA LEU A 498 19.62 9.08 -8.98
C LEU A 498 20.45 7.86 -9.37
N HIS A 499 21.03 7.15 -8.39
CA HIS A 499 21.76 5.91 -8.59
C HIS A 499 20.93 4.86 -9.36
N VAL A 500 19.70 4.61 -8.88
CA VAL A 500 18.77 3.65 -9.52
C VAL A 500 18.32 4.12 -10.90
N ALA A 501 18.02 5.42 -11.06
CA ALA A 501 17.65 6.00 -12.36
C ALA A 501 18.80 5.94 -13.39
N GLY A 502 20.04 5.85 -12.90
CA GLY A 502 21.25 5.58 -13.68
C GLY A 502 21.44 4.10 -14.06
N GLY A 503 20.55 3.20 -13.61
CA GLY A 503 20.62 1.77 -13.89
C GLY A 503 21.53 0.98 -12.95
N PHE A 504 21.86 1.52 -11.77
CA PHE A 504 22.72 0.85 -10.79
C PHE A 504 21.92 0.30 -9.61
N ASP A 505 22.35 -0.86 -9.10
CA ASP A 505 21.72 -1.54 -7.99
C ASP A 505 22.18 -0.97 -6.64
N LEU A 506 21.21 -0.67 -5.77
CA LEU A 506 21.49 -0.28 -4.40
C LEU A 506 21.93 -1.48 -3.56
N MET A 507 22.86 -1.24 -2.63
CA MET A 507 23.20 -2.22 -1.61
C MET A 507 22.04 -2.41 -0.60
N ASN A 508 22.16 -3.40 0.28
CA ASN A 508 21.09 -3.79 1.20
C ASN A 508 20.77 -2.74 2.29
N GLY A 509 21.60 -1.71 2.47
CA GLY A 509 21.41 -0.68 3.49
C GLY A 509 21.56 -1.17 4.93
N ALA A 510 22.32 -2.25 5.15
CA ALA A 510 22.71 -2.73 6.48
C ALA A 510 23.31 -1.58 7.30
N ASP A 511 23.10 -1.60 8.62
CA ASP A 511 23.55 -0.53 9.51
C ASP A 511 25.04 -0.21 9.32
N GLN A 512 25.32 1.06 9.09
CA GLN A 512 26.67 1.57 8.85
C GLN A 512 27.25 2.30 10.07
N GLY A 513 26.63 2.17 11.25
CA GLY A 513 27.17 2.65 12.52
C GLY A 513 26.86 4.11 12.84
N PHE A 514 25.92 4.72 12.13
CA PHE A 514 25.42 6.05 12.48
C PHE A 514 24.46 5.96 13.67
N THR A 515 24.79 6.63 14.77
CA THR A 515 24.03 6.54 16.02
C THR A 515 22.81 7.47 16.08
N ASP A 516 22.72 8.43 15.16
CA ASP A 516 21.74 9.53 15.17
C ASP A 516 20.63 9.39 14.09
N ILE A 517 20.45 8.20 13.52
CA ILE A 517 19.43 7.92 12.49
C ILE A 517 18.37 6.89 12.92
N GLY A 518 18.39 6.47 14.20
CA GLY A 518 17.49 5.44 14.73
C GLY A 518 16.01 5.84 14.73
N ASP A 519 15.72 7.11 15.00
CA ASP A 519 14.35 7.64 15.09
C ASP A 519 13.77 8.08 13.72
N LEU A 520 14.58 8.04 12.66
CA LEU A 520 14.11 8.36 11.31
C LEU A 520 13.19 7.27 10.77
N ASP A 521 12.34 7.67 9.83
CA ASP A 521 11.60 6.72 8.98
C ASP A 521 12.57 5.72 8.34
N PHE A 522 12.11 4.47 8.21
CA PHE A 522 12.92 3.38 7.67
C PHE A 522 13.50 3.74 6.29
N ALA A 523 12.74 4.41 5.43
CA ALA A 523 13.22 4.79 4.10
C ALA A 523 14.43 5.74 4.15
N TYR A 524 14.47 6.64 5.14
CA TYR A 524 15.55 7.62 5.28
C TYR A 524 16.80 6.93 5.85
N ARG A 525 16.63 6.10 6.88
CA ARG A 525 17.73 5.30 7.45
C ARG A 525 18.32 4.36 6.39
N LEU A 526 17.47 3.70 5.61
CA LEU A 526 17.88 2.82 4.52
C LEU A 526 18.73 3.57 3.50
N ALA A 527 18.24 4.70 2.97
CA ALA A 527 18.97 5.49 1.99
C ALA A 527 20.32 5.99 2.51
N ILE A 528 20.38 6.44 3.78
CA ILE A 528 21.62 6.90 4.42
C ILE A 528 22.65 5.77 4.50
N ASN A 529 22.23 4.58 4.93
CA ASN A 529 23.11 3.42 5.03
C ASN A 529 23.57 2.95 3.63
N GLN A 530 22.67 2.90 2.64
CA GLN A 530 23.02 2.55 1.26
C GLN A 530 24.10 3.47 0.70
N LEU A 531 23.95 4.79 0.86
CA LEU A 531 24.95 5.76 0.41
C LEU A 531 26.29 5.61 1.12
N LYS A 532 26.30 5.21 2.40
CA LYS A 532 27.54 4.98 3.15
C LYS A 532 28.24 3.71 2.69
N GLN A 533 27.49 2.65 2.35
CA GLN A 533 28.04 1.41 1.80
C GLN A 533 28.73 1.62 0.45
N ILE A 534 28.16 2.46 -0.42
CA ILE A 534 28.77 2.82 -1.71
C ILE A 534 29.76 4.01 -1.60
N GLY A 535 30.07 4.47 -0.38
CA GLY A 535 31.09 5.50 -0.14
C GLY A 535 30.70 6.94 -0.48
N VAL A 536 29.43 7.21 -0.80
CA VAL A 536 28.93 8.55 -1.16
C VAL A 536 28.93 9.49 0.04
N THR A 537 28.41 9.03 1.17
CA THR A 537 28.44 9.79 2.43
C THR A 537 29.45 9.20 3.41
N LYS A 538 30.15 10.07 4.15
CA LYS A 538 31.02 9.69 5.26
C LYS A 538 30.39 9.96 6.63
N GLY A 539 29.29 10.70 6.69
CA GLY A 539 28.80 11.35 7.91
C GLY A 539 29.46 12.71 8.14
N THR A 540 29.03 13.42 9.20
CA THR A 540 29.76 14.58 9.74
C THR A 540 30.81 14.16 10.78
N SER A 541 30.68 12.94 11.30
CA SER A 541 31.73 12.19 11.98
C SER A 541 31.71 10.74 11.50
N GLU A 542 32.57 9.89 12.05
CA GLU A 542 32.54 8.45 11.76
C GLU A 542 31.21 7.78 12.15
N THR A 543 30.58 8.25 13.24
CA THR A 543 29.37 7.65 13.82
C THR A 543 28.17 8.60 13.83
N THR A 544 28.27 9.78 13.22
CA THR A 544 27.20 10.79 13.20
C THR A 544 26.92 11.24 11.76
N TYR A 545 25.65 11.20 11.37
CA TYR A 545 25.21 11.62 10.04
C TYR A 545 24.67 13.05 9.98
N THR A 546 24.08 13.55 11.07
CA THR A 546 23.33 14.81 11.23
C THR A 546 22.24 14.99 10.17
N PRO A 547 21.12 14.26 10.24
CA PRO A 547 20.11 14.21 9.18
C PRO A 547 19.40 15.54 8.88
N ASP A 548 19.20 16.38 9.89
CA ASP A 548 18.38 17.60 9.76
C ASP A 548 19.15 18.85 9.34
N ILE A 549 20.48 18.76 9.19
CA ILE A 549 21.29 19.88 8.70
C ILE A 549 21.11 20.01 7.18
N ASN A 550 20.93 21.24 6.69
CA ASN A 550 20.87 21.54 5.27
C ASN A 550 22.20 21.26 4.57
N VAL A 551 22.15 20.79 3.33
CA VAL A 551 23.34 20.50 2.53
C VAL A 551 23.84 21.78 1.85
N PRO A 552 25.05 22.29 2.15
CA PRO A 552 25.61 23.42 1.41
C PRO A 552 26.13 23.00 0.02
N ARG A 553 26.25 23.96 -0.90
CA ARG A 553 26.70 23.73 -2.30
C ARG A 553 28.00 22.93 -2.41
N TRP A 554 29.00 23.20 -1.56
CA TRP A 554 30.26 22.44 -1.59
C TRP A 554 30.06 20.95 -1.24
N GLN A 555 29.11 20.65 -0.35
CA GLN A 555 28.85 19.29 0.09
C GLN A 555 28.05 18.51 -0.95
N MET A 556 27.13 19.18 -1.66
CA MET A 556 26.43 18.58 -2.79
C MET A 556 27.41 18.14 -3.90
N ALA A 557 28.45 18.94 -4.18
CA ALA A 557 29.47 18.59 -5.15
C ALA A 557 30.22 17.30 -4.77
N LEU A 558 30.57 17.14 -3.49
CA LEU A 558 31.20 15.92 -2.98
C LEU A 558 30.28 14.70 -3.12
N PHE A 559 28.97 14.85 -2.85
CA PHE A 559 28.04 13.74 -2.97
C PHE A 559 27.92 13.26 -4.42
N ILE A 560 27.72 14.16 -5.38
CA ILE A 560 27.63 13.78 -6.79
C ILE A 560 28.92 13.13 -7.29
N VAL A 561 30.08 13.73 -6.99
CA VAL A 561 31.38 13.18 -7.46
C VAL A 561 31.62 11.78 -6.95
N ARG A 562 31.34 11.53 -5.67
CA ARG A 562 31.48 10.18 -5.09
C ARG A 562 30.44 9.21 -5.64
N LEU A 563 29.22 9.68 -5.92
CA LEU A 563 28.19 8.84 -6.54
C LEU A 563 28.60 8.45 -7.95
N LEU A 564 29.02 9.41 -8.77
CA LEU A 564 29.53 9.15 -10.11
C LEU A 564 30.72 8.18 -10.08
N GLN A 565 31.64 8.31 -9.12
CA GLN A 565 32.72 7.33 -8.92
C GLN A 565 32.22 5.94 -8.56
N ALA A 566 31.24 5.84 -7.64
CA ALA A 566 30.62 4.58 -7.25
C ALA A 566 29.91 3.90 -8.44
N ASP A 567 29.31 4.71 -9.31
CA ASP A 567 28.66 4.31 -10.58
C ASP A 567 29.67 3.99 -11.69
N GLY A 568 30.96 4.05 -11.37
CA GLY A 568 32.06 3.76 -12.28
C GLY A 568 32.30 4.86 -13.32
N ILE A 569 31.65 6.01 -13.25
CA ILE A 569 31.82 7.15 -14.15
C ILE A 569 33.23 7.73 -14.01
N ALA A 570 33.91 7.92 -15.14
CA ALA A 570 35.27 8.42 -15.19
C ALA A 570 35.21 9.92 -15.01
N LEU A 571 35.90 10.41 -13.99
CA LEU A 571 35.93 11.84 -13.69
C LEU A 571 37.12 12.50 -14.39
N PRO A 572 36.97 13.76 -14.83
CA PRO A 572 38.07 14.53 -15.39
C PRO A 572 39.08 14.92 -14.30
N ASP A 573 40.18 15.56 -14.70
CA ASP A 573 41.33 15.84 -13.81
C ASP A 573 41.03 16.86 -12.69
N GLY A 574 39.96 17.64 -12.83
CA GLY A 574 39.59 18.69 -11.89
C GLY A 574 40.57 19.87 -11.87
N SER A 575 41.29 20.10 -12.98
CA SER A 575 42.09 21.32 -13.16
C SER A 575 41.24 22.57 -12.95
N ASP A 576 41.88 23.65 -12.48
CA ASP A 576 41.20 24.87 -12.05
C ASP A 576 40.25 25.41 -13.12
N GLN A 577 38.99 25.64 -12.72
CA GLN A 577 37.93 26.14 -13.58
C GLN A 577 37.64 27.64 -13.36
N GLY A 578 38.49 28.34 -12.60
CA GLY A 578 38.43 29.80 -12.45
C GLY A 578 37.36 30.26 -11.48
N PHE A 579 37.10 29.51 -10.41
CA PHE A 579 36.23 29.95 -9.32
C PHE A 579 37.03 30.72 -8.25
N ASP A 580 36.67 31.99 -8.05
CA ASP A 580 37.46 32.90 -7.19
C ASP A 580 37.23 32.68 -5.68
N ASP A 581 36.22 31.90 -5.29
CA ASP A 581 35.74 31.79 -3.89
C ASP A 581 35.71 30.37 -3.32
N ILE A 582 36.38 29.40 -3.95
CA ILE A 582 36.49 28.02 -3.45
C ILE A 582 37.79 27.73 -2.70
N GLY A 583 38.77 28.64 -2.72
CA GLY A 583 40.11 28.41 -2.14
C GLY A 583 40.14 28.16 -0.63
N GLY A 584 39.08 28.53 0.10
CA GLY A 584 38.92 28.26 1.54
C GLY A 584 38.38 26.87 1.87
N LEU A 585 38.00 26.06 0.87
CA LEU A 585 37.47 24.71 1.05
C LEU A 585 38.59 23.68 1.15
N SER A 586 38.25 22.44 1.55
CA SER A 586 39.18 21.31 1.46
C SER A 586 39.58 21.02 0.02
N ALA A 587 40.77 20.44 -0.18
CA ALA A 587 41.24 20.04 -1.51
C ALA A 587 40.27 19.05 -2.20
N GLU A 588 39.61 18.16 -1.45
CA GLU A 588 38.60 17.24 -1.97
C GLU A 588 37.37 17.99 -2.51
N ALA A 589 36.90 19.02 -1.79
CA ALA A 589 35.76 19.83 -2.22
C ALA A 589 36.11 20.71 -3.43
N GLN A 590 37.30 21.32 -3.44
CA GLN A 590 37.77 22.10 -4.59
C GLN A 590 37.88 21.23 -5.85
N LEU A 591 38.47 20.04 -5.71
CA LEU A 591 38.58 19.07 -6.81
C LEU A 591 37.19 18.66 -7.32
N ALA A 592 36.27 18.32 -6.43
CA ALA A 592 34.92 17.90 -6.82
C ALA A 592 34.17 18.99 -7.60
N ILE A 593 34.26 20.25 -7.15
CA ILE A 593 33.63 21.39 -7.83
C ILE A 593 34.21 21.55 -9.25
N ASN A 594 35.53 21.52 -9.40
CA ASN A 594 36.17 21.63 -10.71
C ASN A 594 35.80 20.46 -11.64
N GLN A 595 35.75 19.22 -11.12
CA GLN A 595 35.37 18.05 -11.90
C GLN A 595 33.93 18.13 -12.41
N LEU A 596 32.99 18.56 -11.56
CA LEU A 596 31.59 18.73 -11.98
C LEU A 596 31.43 19.87 -12.98
N LYS A 597 32.25 20.93 -12.88
CA LYS A 597 32.27 22.00 -13.88
C LYS A 597 32.78 21.50 -15.23
N GLN A 598 33.84 20.69 -15.25
CA GLN A 598 34.36 20.07 -16.48
C GLN A 598 33.37 19.06 -17.10
N LEU A 599 32.62 18.32 -16.28
CA LEU A 599 31.55 17.42 -16.73
C LEU A 599 30.29 18.17 -17.21
N GLY A 600 30.24 19.49 -17.07
CA GLY A 600 29.08 20.29 -17.45
C GLY A 600 27.90 20.18 -16.47
N VAL A 601 28.10 19.57 -15.29
CA VAL A 601 27.10 19.52 -14.21
C VAL A 601 26.91 20.89 -13.56
N ILE A 602 27.98 21.69 -13.45
CA ILE A 602 27.91 23.07 -12.93
C ILE A 602 27.92 24.07 -14.09
N SER A 603 26.88 24.90 -14.19
CA SER A 603 26.79 25.97 -15.19
C SER A 603 27.46 27.29 -14.77
N LEU A 604 27.62 27.53 -13.46
CA LEU A 604 28.17 28.77 -12.87
C LEU A 604 29.58 29.15 -13.37
N SER A 605 29.88 30.45 -13.41
CA SER A 605 31.19 31.02 -13.75
C SER A 605 31.56 32.16 -12.77
N GLY A 606 32.85 32.31 -12.47
CA GLY A 606 33.34 33.35 -11.54
C GLY A 606 33.21 32.94 -10.07
N ARG A 607 32.02 33.08 -9.47
CA ARG A 607 31.78 32.70 -8.07
C ARG A 607 30.91 31.44 -7.96
N TYR A 608 31.27 30.54 -7.05
CA TYR A 608 30.54 29.30 -6.74
C TYR A 608 29.61 29.46 -5.52
N GLU A 609 29.98 30.31 -4.56
CA GLU A 609 29.27 30.53 -3.29
C GLU A 609 29.11 29.24 -2.46
N PRO A 610 30.21 28.59 -2.05
CA PRO A 610 30.18 27.21 -1.56
C PRO A 610 29.32 26.98 -0.31
N ASN A 611 29.18 27.98 0.55
CA ASN A 611 28.50 27.87 1.84
C ASN A 611 26.99 28.16 1.79
N VAL A 612 26.44 28.48 0.61
CA VAL A 612 25.00 28.66 0.44
C VAL A 612 24.32 27.29 0.53
N ASP A 613 23.23 27.21 1.29
CA ASP A 613 22.40 26.01 1.38
C ASP A 613 21.84 25.64 0.01
N MET A 614 21.82 24.35 -0.30
CA MET A 614 21.33 23.84 -1.56
C MET A 614 19.80 23.94 -1.60
N GLY A 615 19.30 24.88 -2.40
CA GLY A 615 17.89 24.94 -2.80
C GLY A 615 17.52 23.74 -3.67
N ARG A 616 16.25 23.34 -3.63
CA ARG A 616 15.75 22.19 -4.41
C ARG A 616 15.89 22.39 -5.92
N ASP A 617 15.76 23.59 -6.43
CA ASP A 617 15.87 23.90 -7.86
C ASP A 617 17.30 23.72 -8.37
N LEU A 618 18.28 24.25 -7.65
CA LEU A 618 19.70 24.04 -7.96
C LEU A 618 20.12 22.58 -7.75
N MET A 619 19.56 21.89 -6.74
CA MET A 619 19.74 20.44 -6.60
C MET A 619 19.24 19.70 -7.84
N ALA A 620 18.14 20.15 -8.45
CA ALA A 620 17.60 19.54 -9.66
C ALA A 620 18.58 19.62 -10.83
N GLU A 621 19.20 20.79 -11.05
CA GLU A 621 20.25 20.96 -12.06
C GLU A 621 21.38 19.95 -11.88
N PHE A 622 21.89 19.82 -10.65
CA PHE A 622 22.96 18.86 -10.36
C PHE A 622 22.53 17.42 -10.66
N MET A 623 21.34 17.02 -10.25
CA MET A 623 20.84 15.65 -10.44
C MET A 623 20.56 15.35 -11.92
N ALA A 624 19.89 16.25 -12.64
CA ALA A 624 19.54 16.09 -14.06
C ALA A 624 20.80 15.93 -14.93
N ARG A 625 21.78 16.81 -14.74
CA ARG A 625 23.03 16.79 -15.50
C ARG A 625 23.91 15.60 -15.13
N SER A 626 23.89 15.17 -13.87
CA SER A 626 24.57 13.94 -13.46
C SER A 626 23.95 12.71 -14.11
N LEU A 627 22.62 12.64 -14.17
CA LEU A 627 21.90 11.56 -14.87
C LEU A 627 22.22 11.54 -16.36
N ALA A 628 22.32 12.70 -17.00
CA ALA A 628 22.76 12.80 -18.40
C ALA A 628 24.19 12.27 -18.60
N ALA A 629 25.11 12.62 -17.70
CA ALA A 629 26.50 12.13 -17.74
C ALA A 629 26.57 10.60 -17.55
N ILE A 630 25.73 10.03 -16.67
CA ILE A 630 25.61 8.58 -16.49
C ILE A 630 25.12 7.90 -17.78
N ARG A 631 24.02 8.40 -18.36
CA ARG A 631 23.39 7.81 -19.56
C ARG A 631 24.27 7.86 -20.80
N ALA A 632 24.98 8.97 -21.00
CA ALA A 632 25.90 9.14 -22.13
C ALA A 632 27.00 8.07 -22.20
N ARG A 633 27.37 7.48 -21.04
CA ARG A 633 28.36 6.40 -20.98
C ARG A 633 27.77 5.02 -21.29
N GLN A 634 26.50 4.79 -20.97
CA GLN A 634 25.84 3.49 -21.16
C GLN A 634 25.35 3.26 -22.60
N GLY A 635 25.45 4.28 -23.49
CA GLY A 635 25.11 4.15 -24.90
C GLY A 635 23.62 4.18 -25.22
N PHE A 636 22.83 4.87 -24.39
CA PHE A 636 21.42 5.15 -24.63
C PHE A 636 21.20 6.28 -25.64
#